data_AF-A0A7W1KNP5-F1
#
_entry.id   AF-A0A7W1KNP5-F1
#
_cell.length_a   1.000
_cell.length_b   1.000
_cell.length_c   1.000
_cell.angle_alpha   90.00
_cell.angle_beta   90.00
_cell.angle_gamma   90.00
#
_symmetry.space_group_name_H-M   'P 1'
#
loop_
_entity.id
_entity.type
_entity.pdbx_description
1 polymer ?
#
loop_
_entity_poly.entity_id
_entity_poly.type
_entity_poly.pdbx_seq_one_letter_code
_entity_poly.pdbx_strand_id
1 'polypeptide(L)'
;GLPGGTPAQVTVTGPGGYSQSLSGTQTLAPLTAGPYTIAASAVTVGSMSYSGTPVSQTVDLSGAATVLVTYSATSAGGSRLLVNINGLASGTPAALTVTGPGGYSQTVTTTSTLTGLAAGSYTIAAADVIVGGTTYTASPSGQSVGVTSTSATVVTVTYGPPPSGTFNLRVDGMYLTQSTQTYDGAVPLVQNRDGFLRVFVTANLPNAARPAVRIRFYRDFVLQSEQSVTASTLTVPTTPDESSLSYSWNLPVPGALIQPGFSIIAEVDIANSVTESNELDNAFPASGFRAMNVRSVPALNVTFVPVVQRGNGLRGNVTAANAGNFLDLATRMHPLASYSAVIHAPYTTTTSDTLQDDNSNTAWSRILGEIDALRTVENSSRYYYGVAKVSYPSGVAGVAYVSGPSGSERSALGWDHLPSGSAVVAHELGHNWGRNHAPCGGPQGIDGSYPHADGSTGVYGLDVAVQALKPPTTSDIMGYCDPKWIGDYSYEAVLNYLSPSSPLVTNAALSAAVQPCLLVWGYIRNGEMVLEPAFQVNTRPSLPRRPGPYSLSAAAEDGTSLFDMSFAPKEIADLPGGQKTFVFAVPISTARARGLTTLRLRGQGREAVRRAPPPVSAQPGAGGPSLAVGARRVASGGMGIQWDARAHPMVMVRDAETGEVLSFARGGSVQLPASRREVDIVVSNGVTSSVRRVPVAP
;
A
#
# COMPACT_ATOMS: atom_id res chain seq x y z
N GLY A 1 56.86 -35.47 42.72
CA GLY A 1 57.39 -35.21 41.38
C GLY A 1 58.69 -34.41 41.42
N LEU A 2 59.73 -34.96 42.07
CA LEU A 2 61.10 -34.51 41.83
C LEU A 2 61.69 -35.30 40.65
N PRO A 3 62.68 -34.75 39.92
CA PRO A 3 63.41 -35.51 38.92
C PRO A 3 64.04 -36.77 39.53
N GLY A 4 64.07 -37.87 38.77
CA GLY A 4 64.61 -39.16 39.25
C GLY A 4 66.03 -39.02 39.82
N GLY A 5 66.25 -39.54 41.03
CA GLY A 5 67.53 -39.43 41.74
C GLY A 5 67.75 -38.14 42.55
N THR A 6 66.82 -37.17 42.52
CA THR A 6 66.92 -35.96 43.33
C THR A 6 66.37 -36.18 44.75
N PRO A 7 67.15 -35.90 45.81
CA PRO A 7 66.67 -36.05 47.19
C PRO A 7 65.63 -34.98 47.53
N ALA A 8 64.55 -35.39 48.20
CA ALA A 8 63.62 -34.47 48.85
C ALA A 8 64.29 -33.73 50.03
N GLN A 9 63.69 -32.62 50.47
CA GLN A 9 64.15 -31.88 51.64
C GLN A 9 63.00 -31.73 52.62
N VAL A 10 62.67 -32.82 53.31
CA VAL A 10 61.58 -32.86 54.29
C VAL A 10 62.16 -33.02 55.69
N THR A 11 61.74 -32.20 56.64
CA THR A 11 62.12 -32.33 58.06
C THR A 11 60.89 -32.74 58.87
N VAL A 12 61.02 -33.79 59.67
CA VAL A 12 60.00 -34.27 60.59
C VAL A 12 60.47 -33.99 62.01
N THR A 13 59.76 -33.13 62.73
CA THR A 13 60.01 -32.83 64.15
C THR A 13 58.90 -33.37 65.03
N GLY A 14 59.19 -33.74 66.28
CA GLY A 14 58.20 -34.34 67.18
C GLY A 14 58.57 -34.29 68.67
N PRO A 15 57.86 -35.02 69.53
CA PRO A 15 58.01 -34.96 70.97
C PRO A 15 59.42 -35.35 71.45
N GLY A 16 59.83 -34.84 72.61
CA GLY A 16 61.15 -35.16 73.20
C GLY A 16 62.35 -34.60 72.41
N GLY A 17 62.13 -33.61 71.55
CA GLY A 17 63.18 -33.01 70.71
C GLY A 17 63.50 -33.84 69.45
N TYR A 18 62.64 -34.78 69.07
CA TYR A 18 62.81 -35.59 67.87
C TYR A 18 62.90 -34.70 66.62
N SER A 19 63.90 -34.95 65.77
CA SER A 19 64.07 -34.30 64.47
C SER A 19 64.75 -35.25 63.49
N GLN A 20 64.19 -35.41 62.30
CA GLN A 20 64.76 -36.21 61.21
C GLN A 20 64.57 -35.53 59.87
N SER A 21 65.60 -35.59 59.02
CA SER A 21 65.52 -35.12 57.63
C SER A 21 65.37 -36.30 56.68
N LEU A 22 64.39 -36.23 55.79
CA LEU A 22 64.05 -37.27 54.83
C LEU A 22 64.36 -36.80 53.41
N SER A 23 65.14 -37.62 52.70
CA SER A 23 65.49 -37.42 51.29
C SER A 23 64.61 -38.22 50.32
N GLY A 24 63.67 -39.01 50.83
CA GLY A 24 62.73 -39.81 50.06
C GLY A 24 61.69 -40.47 50.96
N THR A 25 60.83 -41.32 50.38
CA THR A 25 59.82 -42.06 51.15
C THR A 25 60.49 -43.00 52.14
N GLN A 26 60.17 -42.85 53.43
CA GLN A 26 60.76 -43.62 54.51
C GLN A 26 59.72 -43.97 55.58
N THR A 27 59.89 -45.13 56.20
CA THR A 27 59.17 -45.50 57.44
C THR A 27 60.05 -45.16 58.64
N LEU A 28 59.51 -44.40 59.60
CA LEU A 28 60.20 -43.99 60.82
C LEU A 28 59.67 -44.78 62.01
N ALA A 29 60.54 -45.55 62.68
CA ALA A 29 60.21 -46.31 63.88
C ALA A 29 61.48 -46.63 64.71
N PRO A 30 61.38 -46.75 66.05
CA PRO A 30 60.21 -46.44 66.87
C PRO A 30 60.00 -44.93 67.08
N LEU A 31 58.74 -44.49 67.22
CA LEU A 31 58.35 -43.10 67.51
C LEU A 31 57.47 -43.04 68.76
N THR A 32 57.63 -41.99 69.56
CA THR A 32 56.80 -41.72 70.75
C THR A 32 55.44 -41.19 70.31
N ALA A 33 54.35 -41.57 70.98
CA ALA A 33 53.03 -41.00 70.69
C ALA A 33 53.00 -39.47 70.96
N GLY A 34 52.38 -38.70 70.05
CA GLY A 34 52.27 -37.24 70.13
C GLY A 34 52.34 -36.52 68.77
N PRO A 35 52.30 -35.18 68.75
CA PRO A 35 52.28 -34.39 67.51
C PRO A 35 53.63 -34.39 66.81
N TYR A 36 53.61 -34.67 65.50
CA TYR A 36 54.76 -34.53 64.61
C TYR A 36 54.47 -33.51 63.51
N THR A 37 55.42 -32.61 63.25
CA THR A 37 55.36 -31.63 62.17
C THR A 37 56.27 -32.07 61.03
N ILE A 38 55.71 -32.19 59.82
CA ILE A 38 56.39 -32.53 58.59
C ILE A 38 56.50 -31.25 57.76
N ALA A 39 57.69 -30.67 57.68
CA ALA A 39 57.98 -29.45 56.93
C ALA A 39 58.78 -29.77 55.66
N ALA A 40 58.26 -29.40 54.50
CA ALA A 40 58.90 -29.60 53.21
C ALA A 40 59.57 -28.29 52.75
N SER A 41 60.90 -28.31 52.64
CA SER A 41 61.67 -27.24 52.01
C SER A 41 61.73 -27.41 50.50
N ALA A 42 61.85 -26.29 49.79
CA ALA A 42 62.01 -26.32 48.33
C ALA A 42 63.35 -26.96 47.93
N VAL A 43 63.35 -27.67 46.81
CA VAL A 43 64.52 -28.34 46.22
C VAL A 43 64.80 -27.72 44.86
N THR A 44 66.03 -27.27 44.59
CA THR A 44 66.39 -26.69 43.30
C THR A 44 67.25 -27.66 42.51
N VAL A 45 66.85 -27.94 41.26
CA VAL A 45 67.58 -28.79 40.31
C VAL A 45 67.78 -28.01 39.01
N GLY A 46 69.03 -27.66 38.70
CA GLY A 46 69.32 -26.74 37.59
C GLY A 46 68.66 -25.37 37.81
N SER A 47 67.94 -24.88 36.80
CA SER A 47 67.18 -23.61 36.85
C SER A 47 65.74 -23.76 37.35
N MET A 48 65.32 -24.95 37.77
CA MET A 48 63.97 -25.22 38.27
C MET A 48 63.99 -25.45 39.78
N SER A 49 63.17 -24.71 40.53
CA SER A 49 62.92 -25.00 41.94
C SER A 49 61.71 -25.93 42.06
N TYR A 50 61.56 -26.71 43.11
CA TYR A 50 60.44 -27.62 43.33
C TYR A 50 59.96 -27.41 44.75
N SER A 51 58.68 -27.07 44.93
CA SER A 51 58.08 -26.89 46.26
C SER A 51 57.26 -28.11 46.65
N GLY A 52 57.37 -28.54 47.91
CA GLY A 52 56.56 -29.61 48.48
C GLY A 52 55.22 -29.07 48.94
N THR A 53 54.13 -29.76 48.59
CA THR A 53 52.78 -29.44 49.07
C THR A 53 52.23 -30.62 49.89
N PRO A 54 51.77 -30.38 51.13
CA PRO A 54 51.85 -29.11 51.87
C PRO A 54 53.29 -28.77 52.30
N VAL A 55 53.60 -27.47 52.41
CA VAL A 55 54.94 -26.99 52.87
C VAL A 55 55.19 -27.27 54.34
N SER A 56 54.12 -27.41 55.13
CA SER A 56 54.14 -27.90 56.51
C SER A 56 52.80 -28.56 56.82
N GLN A 57 52.81 -29.69 57.52
CA GLN A 57 51.62 -30.34 58.05
C GLN A 57 51.94 -31.00 59.39
N THR A 58 50.94 -31.10 60.27
CA THR A 58 51.09 -31.75 61.57
C THR A 58 50.23 -33.02 61.61
N VAL A 59 50.74 -34.08 62.23
CA VAL A 59 50.01 -35.33 62.48
C VAL A 59 50.16 -35.72 63.95
N ASP A 60 49.05 -36.01 64.63
CA ASP A 60 49.06 -36.55 65.98
C ASP A 60 49.19 -38.08 65.93
N LEU A 61 50.33 -38.60 66.36
CA LEU A 61 50.66 -40.02 66.29
C LEU A 61 50.16 -40.76 67.53
N SER A 62 49.11 -41.57 67.39
CA SER A 62 48.62 -42.51 68.44
C SER A 62 48.78 -43.98 68.05
N GLY A 63 49.28 -44.24 66.83
CA GLY A 63 49.51 -45.53 66.20
C GLY A 63 50.31 -45.34 64.90
N ALA A 64 50.08 -46.15 63.86
CA ALA A 64 50.69 -45.93 62.55
C ALA A 64 49.95 -44.84 61.75
N ALA A 65 50.70 -43.95 61.07
CA ALA A 65 50.15 -42.93 60.19
C ALA A 65 50.97 -42.81 58.90
N THR A 66 50.30 -42.51 57.78
CA THR A 66 50.94 -42.23 56.48
C THR A 66 50.71 -40.77 56.12
N VAL A 67 51.79 -40.05 55.82
CA VAL A 67 51.77 -38.62 55.46
C VAL A 67 52.36 -38.45 54.07
N LEU A 68 51.66 -37.70 53.20
CA LEU A 68 52.10 -37.45 51.82
C LEU A 68 52.56 -36.01 51.66
N VAL A 69 53.73 -35.83 51.05
CA VAL A 69 54.24 -34.55 50.54
C VAL A 69 54.53 -34.73 49.06
N THR A 70 53.90 -33.91 48.21
CA THR A 70 54.13 -33.96 46.76
C THR A 70 54.94 -32.76 46.31
N TYR A 71 56.12 -33.01 45.75
CA TYR A 71 56.92 -31.98 45.08
C TYR A 71 56.48 -31.74 43.64
N SER A 72 56.38 -30.47 43.25
CA SER A 72 56.08 -30.03 41.88
C SER A 72 57.04 -28.92 41.44
N ALA A 73 57.41 -28.91 40.15
CA ALA A 73 58.31 -27.90 39.59
C ALA A 73 57.72 -26.48 39.65
N THR A 74 58.57 -25.52 39.96
CA THR A 74 58.37 -24.07 39.95
C THR A 74 59.43 -23.48 39.02
N SER A 75 59.00 -22.86 37.93
CA SER A 75 59.91 -22.24 36.97
C SER A 75 60.44 -20.92 37.52
N ALA A 76 61.72 -20.64 37.29
CA ALA A 76 62.40 -19.40 37.69
C ALA A 76 61.89 -18.12 36.99
N GLY A 77 60.76 -18.19 36.28
CA GLY A 77 60.05 -17.04 35.71
C GLY A 77 58.84 -16.57 36.52
N GLY A 78 58.42 -17.31 37.56
CA GLY A 78 57.23 -17.01 38.37
C GLY A 78 55.91 -17.08 37.59
N SER A 79 54.79 -17.28 38.28
CA SER A 79 53.48 -17.01 37.66
C SER A 79 53.42 -15.53 37.29
N ARG A 80 52.94 -15.20 36.09
CA ARG A 80 52.97 -13.83 35.57
C ARG A 80 51.61 -13.40 35.03
N LEU A 81 51.23 -12.15 35.30
CA LEU A 81 50.01 -11.52 34.81
C LEU A 81 50.40 -10.27 33.99
N LEU A 82 50.20 -10.34 32.67
CA LEU A 82 50.32 -9.18 31.80
C LEU A 82 49.01 -8.39 31.84
N VAL A 83 49.07 -7.14 32.31
CA VAL A 83 47.97 -6.19 32.32
C VAL A 83 48.17 -5.23 31.17
N ASN A 84 47.40 -5.38 30.09
CA ASN A 84 47.36 -4.47 28.96
C ASN A 84 46.38 -3.33 29.26
N ILE A 85 46.89 -2.10 29.19
CA ILE A 85 46.10 -0.86 29.31
C ILE A 85 46.09 -0.17 27.95
N ASN A 86 44.89 0.06 27.42
CA ASN A 86 44.67 0.72 26.13
C ASN A 86 43.81 1.99 26.31
N GLY A 87 43.86 2.89 25.33
CA GLY A 87 42.89 3.99 25.18
C GLY A 87 43.15 5.27 26.00
N LEU A 88 44.19 5.29 26.84
CA LEU A 88 44.75 6.52 27.41
C LEU A 88 45.89 7.07 26.54
N ALA A 89 46.05 8.39 26.52
CA ALA A 89 47.17 9.04 25.83
C ALA A 89 48.52 8.64 26.46
N SER A 90 49.57 8.55 25.65
CA SER A 90 50.93 8.23 26.10
C SER A 90 51.35 9.12 27.28
N GLY A 91 51.84 8.52 28.37
CA GLY A 91 52.22 9.22 29.59
C GLY A 91 51.09 9.46 30.60
N THR A 92 49.84 9.09 30.31
CA THR A 92 48.72 9.19 31.25
C THR A 92 48.67 7.97 32.17
N PRO A 93 48.73 8.13 33.51
CA PRO A 93 48.56 7.01 34.45
C PRO A 93 47.13 6.47 34.45
N ALA A 94 46.97 5.17 34.27
CA ALA A 94 45.73 4.44 34.55
C ALA A 94 45.48 4.28 36.05
N ALA A 95 44.23 4.00 36.44
CA ALA A 95 43.84 3.78 37.83
C ALA A 95 43.41 2.31 38.04
N LEU A 96 44.34 1.36 37.97
CA LEU A 96 44.07 -0.05 38.22
C LEU A 96 44.67 -0.51 39.56
N THR A 97 43.95 -1.36 40.27
CA THR A 97 44.47 -2.14 41.41
C THR A 97 44.27 -3.62 41.15
N VAL A 98 45.33 -4.41 41.30
CA VAL A 98 45.32 -5.86 41.20
C VAL A 98 45.46 -6.45 42.59
N THR A 99 44.46 -7.19 43.06
CA THR A 99 44.48 -7.89 44.36
C THR A 99 44.48 -9.41 44.15
N GLY A 100 45.03 -10.18 45.10
CA GLY A 100 45.16 -11.63 44.93
C GLY A 100 45.50 -12.40 46.22
N PRO A 101 45.88 -13.68 46.12
CA PRO A 101 46.15 -14.56 47.26
C PRO A 101 47.25 -14.01 48.19
N GLY A 102 47.19 -14.38 49.47
CA GLY A 102 48.19 -13.96 50.46
C GLY A 102 48.16 -12.47 50.80
N GLY A 103 47.06 -11.77 50.49
CA GLY A 103 46.92 -10.33 50.71
C GLY A 103 47.65 -9.47 49.67
N TYR A 104 48.02 -10.05 48.52
CA TYR A 104 48.67 -9.31 47.44
C TYR A 104 47.77 -8.15 46.97
N SER A 105 48.35 -6.96 46.83
CA SER A 105 47.70 -5.76 46.29
C SER A 105 48.74 -4.88 45.61
N GLN A 106 48.52 -4.55 44.34
CA GLN A 106 49.42 -3.70 43.56
C GLN A 106 48.64 -2.74 42.66
N THR A 107 49.01 -1.46 42.67
CA THR A 107 48.50 -0.48 41.70
C THR A 107 49.26 -0.60 40.38
N VAL A 108 48.53 -0.56 39.28
CA VAL A 108 49.06 -0.64 37.90
C VAL A 108 48.62 0.61 37.15
N THR A 109 49.57 1.41 36.68
CA THR A 109 49.32 2.70 36.03
C THR A 109 49.66 2.71 34.54
N THR A 110 50.40 1.71 34.05
CA THR A 110 50.75 1.53 32.64
C THR A 110 50.81 0.04 32.33
N THR A 111 50.73 -0.33 31.03
CA THR A 111 50.84 -1.72 30.60
C THR A 111 52.07 -2.37 31.22
N SER A 112 51.85 -3.42 32.02
CA SER A 112 52.89 -4.00 32.88
C SER A 112 52.72 -5.51 32.97
N THR A 113 53.84 -6.23 33.09
CA THR A 113 53.83 -7.66 33.46
C THR A 113 54.16 -7.78 34.94
N LEU A 114 53.20 -8.24 35.73
CA LEU A 114 53.38 -8.58 37.14
C LEU A 114 53.99 -9.99 37.23
N THR A 115 55.09 -10.16 37.95
CA THR A 115 55.83 -11.42 38.07
C THR A 115 55.91 -11.88 39.52
N GLY A 116 56.30 -13.14 39.74
CA GLY A 116 56.43 -13.70 41.10
C GLY A 116 55.09 -13.92 41.81
N LEU A 117 54.00 -14.03 41.06
CA LEU A 117 52.66 -14.20 41.61
C LEU A 117 52.45 -15.63 42.12
N ALA A 118 51.74 -15.78 43.24
CA ALA A 118 51.25 -17.07 43.70
C ALA A 118 50.18 -17.59 42.72
N ALA A 119 50.08 -18.90 42.52
CA ALA A 119 48.97 -19.45 41.74
C ALA A 119 47.64 -19.20 42.48
N GLY A 120 46.62 -18.72 41.77
CA GLY A 120 45.32 -18.39 42.37
C GLY A 120 44.54 -17.35 41.58
N SER A 121 43.41 -16.89 42.14
CA SER A 121 42.55 -15.89 41.52
C SER A 121 42.99 -14.47 41.88
N TYR A 122 43.14 -13.62 40.87
CA TYR A 122 43.46 -12.20 41.01
C TYR A 122 42.29 -11.36 40.52
N THR A 123 41.92 -10.32 41.28
CA THR A 123 40.88 -9.36 40.93
C THR A 123 41.52 -8.05 40.47
N ILE A 124 41.16 -7.60 39.28
CA ILE A 124 41.54 -6.34 38.68
C ILE A 124 40.37 -5.38 38.86
N ALA A 125 40.56 -4.33 39.63
CA ALA A 125 39.61 -3.22 39.76
C ALA A 125 40.18 -1.99 39.05
N ALA A 126 39.45 -1.46 38.07
CA ALA A 126 39.84 -0.31 37.28
C ALA A 126 38.85 0.85 37.53
N ALA A 127 39.39 1.99 37.94
CA ALA A 127 38.64 3.23 38.10
C ALA A 127 38.81 4.14 36.89
N ASP A 128 37.87 5.07 36.72
CA ASP A 128 37.90 6.09 35.67
C ASP A 128 39.06 7.07 35.88
N VAL A 129 39.59 7.61 34.79
CA VAL A 129 40.74 8.53 34.78
C VAL A 129 40.32 9.85 34.16
N ILE A 130 40.61 10.97 34.82
CA ILE A 130 40.30 12.31 34.31
C ILE A 130 41.56 12.93 33.70
N VAL A 131 41.51 13.28 32.42
CA VAL A 131 42.62 13.92 31.69
C VAL A 131 42.11 15.19 31.03
N GLY A 132 42.70 16.34 31.40
CA GLY A 132 42.34 17.63 30.78
C GLY A 132 40.86 18.01 30.90
N GLY A 133 40.15 17.52 31.93
CA GLY A 133 38.71 17.75 32.14
C GLY A 133 37.78 16.70 31.53
N THR A 134 38.31 15.72 30.78
CA THR A 134 37.54 14.61 30.20
C THR A 134 37.68 13.35 31.04
N THR A 135 36.57 12.73 31.44
CA THR A 135 36.56 11.44 32.15
C THR A 135 36.65 10.29 31.15
N TYR A 136 37.70 9.47 31.25
CA TYR A 136 37.86 8.25 30.50
C TYR A 136 37.38 7.06 31.35
N THR A 137 36.37 6.34 30.87
CA THR A 137 35.74 5.24 31.61
C THR A 137 36.46 3.91 31.34
N ALA A 138 36.77 3.16 32.40
CA ALA A 138 37.45 1.88 32.29
C ALA A 138 36.50 0.74 31.89
N SER A 139 36.86 -0.07 30.89
CA SER A 139 36.10 -1.24 30.47
C SER A 139 36.98 -2.50 30.31
N PRO A 140 36.68 -3.60 31.03
CA PRO A 140 35.75 -3.66 32.17
C PRO A 140 36.32 -2.92 33.39
N SER A 141 35.44 -2.35 34.23
CA SER A 141 35.84 -1.70 35.51
C SER A 141 36.19 -2.71 36.62
N GLY A 142 35.87 -3.99 36.42
CA GLY A 142 36.22 -5.08 37.32
C GLY A 142 36.27 -6.41 36.59
N GLN A 143 37.31 -7.22 36.83
CA GLN A 143 37.40 -8.59 36.31
C GLN A 143 38.29 -9.47 37.22
N SER A 144 38.01 -10.77 37.26
CA SER A 144 38.83 -11.74 38.01
C SER A 144 39.44 -12.75 37.06
N VAL A 145 40.71 -13.11 37.30
CA VAL A 145 41.48 -13.98 36.41
C VAL A 145 42.30 -15.00 37.19
N GLY A 146 42.38 -16.22 36.68
CA GLY A 146 43.23 -17.27 37.25
C GLY A 146 44.68 -17.15 36.77
N VAL A 147 45.61 -17.04 37.70
CA VAL A 147 47.06 -17.08 37.43
C VAL A 147 47.58 -18.47 37.79
N THR A 148 48.24 -19.13 36.83
CA THR A 148 48.80 -20.49 36.98
C THR A 148 50.32 -20.46 36.94
N SER A 149 50.96 -21.48 37.52
CA SER A 149 52.41 -21.55 37.72
C SER A 149 53.24 -21.79 36.43
N THR A 150 52.59 -21.93 35.27
CA THR A 150 53.24 -22.40 34.04
C THR A 150 53.03 -21.49 32.82
N SER A 151 52.32 -20.37 32.91
CA SER A 151 52.10 -19.46 31.77
C SER A 151 51.80 -17.99 32.16
N ALA A 152 51.97 -17.07 31.20
CA ALA A 152 51.44 -15.71 31.31
C ALA A 152 49.92 -15.74 31.16
N THR A 153 49.23 -15.24 32.17
CA THR A 153 47.83 -14.83 32.00
C THR A 153 47.82 -13.40 31.46
N VAL A 154 47.00 -13.11 30.46
CA VAL A 154 46.85 -11.76 29.89
C VAL A 154 45.48 -11.23 30.26
N VAL A 155 45.44 -9.99 30.71
CA VAL A 155 44.22 -9.24 30.97
C VAL A 155 44.30 -7.89 30.27
N THR A 156 43.19 -7.43 29.69
CA THR A 156 43.12 -6.13 29.01
C THR A 156 42.07 -5.26 29.66
N VAL A 157 42.42 -3.99 29.92
CA VAL A 157 41.49 -2.92 30.29
C VAL A 157 41.66 -1.79 29.28
N THR A 158 40.55 -1.36 28.69
CA THR A 158 40.55 -0.25 27.73
C THR A 158 39.81 0.94 28.33
N TYR A 159 40.43 2.10 28.26
CA TYR A 159 39.85 3.39 28.63
C TYR A 159 39.28 4.09 27.40
N GLY A 160 37.98 4.30 27.36
CA GLY A 160 37.34 5.09 26.31
C GLY A 160 37.09 6.52 26.80
N PRO A 161 37.28 7.56 25.96
CA PRO A 161 36.64 8.84 26.24
C PRO A 161 35.11 8.66 26.29
N PRO A 162 34.33 9.62 26.82
CA PRO A 162 32.89 9.60 26.66
C PRO A 162 32.57 9.46 25.16
N PRO A 163 31.52 8.71 24.76
CA PRO A 163 31.12 8.67 23.37
C PRO A 163 30.98 10.10 22.84
N SER A 164 31.63 10.39 21.70
CA SER A 164 31.54 11.69 21.05
C SER A 164 30.14 11.85 20.44
N GLY A 165 29.26 12.45 21.23
CA GLY A 165 27.84 12.67 20.95
C GLY A 165 27.02 12.23 22.16
N THR A 166 26.46 13.18 22.91
CA THR A 166 25.35 12.86 23.82
C THR A 166 24.21 12.28 22.99
N PHE A 167 23.44 11.36 23.58
CA PHE A 167 22.27 10.77 22.93
C PHE A 167 21.34 11.89 22.44
N ASN A 168 20.78 11.77 21.25
CA ASN A 168 19.83 12.74 20.72
C ASN A 168 18.69 12.02 20.02
N LEU A 169 17.47 12.48 20.25
CA LEU A 169 16.31 12.23 19.42
C LEU A 169 16.10 13.42 18.49
N ARG A 170 15.38 13.18 17.40
CA ARG A 170 14.78 14.24 16.61
C ARG A 170 13.54 13.71 15.94
N VAL A 171 12.57 14.58 15.68
CA VAL A 171 11.52 14.26 14.71
C VAL A 171 12.09 14.50 13.32
N ASP A 172 12.46 13.42 12.63
CA ASP A 172 13.07 13.48 11.30
C ASP A 172 12.08 13.94 10.23
N GLY A 173 10.84 13.46 10.32
CA GLY A 173 9.78 13.83 9.40
C GLY A 173 8.41 13.35 9.86
N MET A 174 7.38 13.83 9.17
CA MET A 174 6.04 13.29 9.27
C MET A 174 5.30 13.43 7.94
N TYR A 175 4.34 12.53 7.73
CA TYR A 175 3.34 12.70 6.70
C TYR A 175 1.98 12.17 7.14
N LEU A 176 0.93 12.75 6.57
CA LEU A 176 -0.44 12.29 6.69
C LEU A 176 -0.82 11.59 5.38
N THR A 177 -1.26 10.34 5.45
CA THR A 177 -1.72 9.58 4.27
C THR A 177 -3.20 9.26 4.37
N GLN A 178 -3.88 9.26 3.23
CA GLN A 178 -5.26 8.78 3.10
C GLN A 178 -5.36 7.54 2.20
N SER A 179 -4.25 7.17 1.55
CA SER A 179 -4.14 6.03 0.63
C SER A 179 -2.67 5.83 0.20
N THR A 180 -2.03 6.89 -0.30
CA THR A 180 -0.63 6.90 -0.75
C THR A 180 0.02 8.23 -0.37
N GLN A 181 1.33 8.23 -0.12
CA GLN A 181 2.05 9.44 0.28
C GLN A 181 3.56 9.28 0.03
N THR A 182 4.22 10.38 -0.34
CA THR A 182 5.68 10.47 -0.37
C THR A 182 6.22 10.79 1.02
N TYR A 183 7.48 10.44 1.32
CA TYR A 183 8.06 10.73 2.64
C TYR A 183 8.04 12.23 2.98
N ASP A 184 8.27 13.08 1.98
CA ASP A 184 8.21 14.54 2.10
C ASP A 184 6.79 15.10 2.13
N GLY A 185 5.74 14.26 2.09
CA GLY A 185 4.35 14.65 2.26
C GLY A 185 3.79 15.52 1.13
N ALA A 186 4.17 15.23 -0.11
CA ALA A 186 3.82 16.02 -1.29
C ALA A 186 2.40 15.69 -1.84
N VAL A 187 1.91 14.46 -1.63
CA VAL A 187 0.60 14.03 -2.14
C VAL A 187 -0.50 14.80 -1.41
N PRO A 188 -1.37 15.55 -2.13
CA PRO A 188 -2.42 16.33 -1.50
C PRO A 188 -3.50 15.46 -0.86
N LEU A 189 -4.09 15.97 0.21
CA LEU A 189 -5.17 15.35 0.97
C LEU A 189 -6.53 15.77 0.44
N VAL A 190 -7.52 14.88 0.57
CA VAL A 190 -8.93 15.15 0.30
C VAL A 190 -9.61 15.61 1.59
N GLN A 191 -10.30 16.74 1.49
CA GLN A 191 -11.12 17.30 2.57
C GLN A 191 -12.17 16.28 3.06
N ASN A 192 -12.45 16.25 4.37
CA ASN A 192 -13.47 15.38 4.98
C ASN A 192 -13.23 13.87 4.82
N ARG A 193 -12.00 13.45 4.51
CA ARG A 193 -11.64 12.04 4.45
C ARG A 193 -10.67 11.70 5.57
N ASP A 194 -10.94 10.62 6.29
CA ASP A 194 -10.06 10.13 7.35
C ASP A 194 -8.65 9.85 6.82
N GLY A 195 -7.64 10.19 7.61
CA GLY A 195 -6.25 9.94 7.30
C GLY A 195 -5.53 9.24 8.44
N PHE A 196 -4.27 8.92 8.19
CA PHE A 196 -3.39 8.28 9.15
C PHE A 196 -2.04 9.01 9.15
N LEU A 197 -1.74 9.66 10.27
CA LEU A 197 -0.50 10.40 10.47
C LEU A 197 0.59 9.43 10.91
N ARG A 198 1.74 9.48 10.23
CA ARG A 198 2.97 8.80 10.64
C ARG A 198 4.03 9.84 10.96
N VAL A 199 4.57 9.79 12.18
CA VAL A 199 5.68 10.63 12.64
C VAL A 199 6.91 9.74 12.82
N PHE A 200 8.02 10.14 12.23
CA PHE A 200 9.28 9.38 12.24
C PHE A 200 10.27 10.08 13.17
N VAL A 201 10.45 9.52 14.35
CA VAL A 201 11.52 9.94 15.28
C VAL A 201 12.75 9.10 14.99
N THR A 202 13.91 9.75 14.96
CA THR A 202 15.20 9.06 14.85
C THR A 202 16.11 9.41 16.01
N ALA A 203 17.04 8.51 16.31
CA ALA A 203 18.11 8.73 17.26
C ALA A 203 19.48 8.76 16.57
N ASN A 204 20.45 9.47 17.13
CA ASN A 204 21.82 9.45 16.61
C ASN A 204 22.58 8.15 16.95
N LEU A 205 22.10 7.35 17.91
CA LEU A 205 22.75 6.14 18.41
C LEU A 205 21.74 5.00 18.67
N PRO A 206 22.17 3.72 18.59
CA PRO A 206 21.39 2.60 19.09
C PRO A 206 20.99 2.81 20.56
N ASN A 207 19.73 2.53 20.89
CA ASN A 207 19.16 2.93 22.17
C ASN A 207 18.01 2.01 22.60
N ALA A 208 17.49 2.28 23.80
CA ALA A 208 16.29 1.65 24.35
C ALA A 208 15.15 2.66 24.60
N ALA A 209 15.26 3.89 24.06
CA ALA A 209 14.31 4.97 24.31
C ALA A 209 12.95 4.68 23.67
N ARG A 210 11.89 5.13 24.32
CA ARG A 210 10.48 4.94 23.92
C ARG A 210 9.65 6.19 24.21
N PRO A 211 10.05 7.36 23.71
CA PRO A 211 9.39 8.62 24.03
C PRO A 211 7.95 8.63 23.51
N ALA A 212 7.10 9.43 24.15
CA ALA A 212 5.82 9.82 23.57
C ALA A 212 6.03 10.96 22.56
N VAL A 213 5.15 11.05 21.57
CA VAL A 213 5.08 12.15 20.61
C VAL A 213 3.78 12.91 20.84
N ARG A 214 3.87 14.21 21.14
CA ARG A 214 2.72 15.13 21.15
C ARG A 214 2.46 15.62 19.74
N ILE A 215 1.20 15.62 19.34
CA ILE A 215 0.74 16.03 18.02
C ILE A 215 -0.33 17.09 18.21
N ARG A 216 -0.13 18.27 17.60
CA ARG A 216 -1.06 19.39 17.64
C ARG A 216 -1.55 19.69 16.23
N PHE A 217 -2.88 19.73 16.10
CA PHE A 217 -3.58 19.99 14.86
C PHE A 217 -4.13 21.41 14.86
N TYR A 218 -3.90 22.14 13.77
CA TYR A 218 -4.30 23.54 13.63
C TYR A 218 -5.15 23.74 12.38
N ARG A 219 -5.99 24.77 12.41
CA ARG A 219 -6.69 25.33 11.24
C ARG A 219 -6.52 26.83 11.26
N ASP A 220 -5.97 27.39 10.19
CA ASP A 220 -5.67 28.83 10.10
C ASP A 220 -4.90 29.33 11.34
N PHE A 221 -3.93 28.51 11.77
CA PHE A 221 -3.08 28.72 12.96
C PHE A 221 -3.79 28.67 14.32
N VAL A 222 -5.08 28.29 14.37
CA VAL A 222 -5.84 28.06 15.61
C VAL A 222 -5.80 26.58 15.98
N LEU A 223 -5.39 26.26 17.20
CA LEU A 223 -5.35 24.89 17.73
C LEU A 223 -6.76 24.27 17.71
N GLN A 224 -6.89 23.13 17.05
CA GLN A 224 -8.14 22.36 16.92
C GLN A 224 -8.15 21.14 17.84
N SER A 225 -7.02 20.46 17.97
CA SER A 225 -6.88 19.24 18.77
C SER A 225 -5.41 19.02 19.14
N GLU A 226 -5.20 18.39 20.30
CA GLU A 226 -3.91 17.91 20.77
C GLU A 226 -4.06 16.43 21.15
N GLN A 227 -3.07 15.62 20.77
CA GLN A 227 -3.02 14.19 21.05
C GLN A 227 -1.60 13.79 21.47
N SER A 228 -1.48 12.78 22.32
CA SER A 228 -0.19 12.17 22.67
C SER A 228 -0.18 10.72 22.21
N VAL A 229 0.86 10.34 21.48
CA VAL A 229 1.05 9.00 20.92
C VAL A 229 2.21 8.35 21.65
N THR A 230 1.98 7.20 22.28
CA THR A 230 3.03 6.40 22.89
C THR A 230 3.77 5.59 21.83
N ALA A 231 5.06 5.31 22.04
CA ALA A 231 5.80 4.39 21.19
C ALA A 231 5.12 3.00 21.17
N SER A 232 5.06 2.37 19.99
CA SER A 232 4.33 1.11 19.78
C SER A 232 4.92 -0.04 20.61
N THR A 233 6.12 -0.52 20.27
CA THR A 233 6.93 -1.49 21.06
C THR A 233 8.40 -1.54 20.62
N LEU A 234 8.86 -0.68 19.69
CA LEU A 234 10.25 -0.61 19.23
C LEU A 234 11.01 0.58 19.83
N THR A 235 12.33 0.41 19.94
CA THR A 235 13.27 1.47 20.30
C THR A 235 13.34 2.49 19.17
N VAL A 236 13.76 3.72 19.45
CA VAL A 236 13.85 4.75 18.40
C VAL A 236 14.88 4.33 17.34
N PRO A 237 14.50 4.21 16.04
CA PRO A 237 15.43 3.87 14.96
C PRO A 237 16.54 4.91 14.78
N THR A 238 17.68 4.52 14.21
CA THR A 238 18.76 5.47 13.88
C THR A 238 18.60 6.17 12.53
N THR A 239 17.68 5.69 11.71
CA THR A 239 17.30 6.26 10.40
C THR A 239 15.79 6.06 10.22
N PRO A 240 15.11 6.92 9.45
CA PRO A 240 13.69 6.72 9.16
C PRO A 240 13.47 5.39 8.43
N ASP A 241 12.41 4.67 8.82
CA ASP A 241 12.03 3.41 8.17
C ASP A 241 10.51 3.37 8.00
N GLU A 242 10.05 3.46 6.76
CA GLU A 242 8.63 3.42 6.42
C GLU A 242 8.05 2.01 6.36
N SER A 243 8.88 0.97 6.35
CA SER A 243 8.51 -0.42 6.03
C SER A 243 7.58 -1.08 7.05
N SER A 244 7.48 -0.52 8.26
CA SER A 244 6.58 -1.00 9.30
C SER A 244 5.97 0.15 10.09
N LEU A 245 4.71 -0.02 10.50
CA LEU A 245 4.05 0.89 11.44
C LEU A 245 4.73 0.89 12.81
N SER A 246 5.51 -0.15 13.16
CA SER A 246 6.24 -0.18 14.41
C SER A 246 7.41 0.82 14.49
N TYR A 247 7.90 1.31 13.35
CA TYR A 247 9.01 2.27 13.26
C TYR A 247 8.55 3.74 13.20
N SER A 248 7.26 4.00 13.41
CA SER A 248 6.69 5.35 13.45
C SER A 248 5.67 5.49 14.58
N TRP A 249 5.42 6.74 14.99
CA TRP A 249 4.34 7.10 15.89
C TRP A 249 3.13 7.41 15.04
N ASN A 250 2.09 6.61 15.22
CA ASN A 250 0.96 6.59 14.30
C ASN A 250 -0.32 7.07 14.98
N LEU A 251 -1.09 7.88 14.27
CA LEU A 251 -2.34 8.43 14.78
C LEU A 251 -3.41 8.47 13.67
N PRO A 252 -4.55 7.77 13.84
CA PRO A 252 -5.73 8.02 13.01
C PRO A 252 -6.20 9.47 13.17
N VAL A 253 -6.42 10.16 12.05
CA VAL A 253 -6.85 11.55 11.99
C VAL A 253 -8.24 11.62 11.36
N PRO A 254 -9.30 11.98 12.12
CA PRO A 254 -10.64 12.12 11.58
C PRO A 254 -10.70 13.17 10.46
N GLY A 255 -11.45 12.88 9.40
CA GLY A 255 -11.63 13.77 8.24
C GLY A 255 -12.21 15.14 8.60
N ALA A 256 -12.93 15.25 9.72
CA ALA A 256 -13.42 16.52 10.26
C ALA A 256 -12.30 17.51 10.61
N LEU A 257 -11.09 17.03 10.95
CA LEU A 257 -9.92 17.87 11.17
C LEU A 257 -9.27 18.29 9.84
N ILE A 258 -9.33 17.43 8.82
CA ILE A 258 -8.67 17.60 7.52
C ILE A 258 -9.51 18.55 6.64
N GLN A 259 -9.23 19.85 6.78
CA GLN A 259 -9.88 20.95 6.07
C GLN A 259 -8.84 21.85 5.38
N PRO A 260 -9.20 22.70 4.40
CA PRO A 260 -8.32 23.78 3.95
C PRO A 260 -7.79 24.59 5.15
N GLY A 261 -6.51 24.99 5.11
CA GLY A 261 -5.83 25.66 6.24
C GLY A 261 -5.31 24.70 7.33
N PHE A 262 -5.44 23.38 7.14
CA PHE A 262 -4.95 22.37 8.08
C PHE A 262 -3.42 22.35 8.17
N SER A 263 -2.90 22.31 9.39
CA SER A 263 -1.47 22.18 9.65
C SER A 263 -1.18 21.41 10.94
N ILE A 264 0.03 20.85 11.03
CA ILE A 264 0.43 19.95 12.12
C ILE A 264 1.77 20.40 12.71
N ILE A 265 1.92 20.21 14.02
CA ILE A 265 3.21 20.18 14.72
C ILE A 265 3.30 18.84 15.46
N ALA A 266 4.46 18.18 15.36
CA ALA A 266 4.78 16.99 16.12
C ALA A 266 6.01 17.26 17.00
N GLU A 267 5.97 16.83 18.26
CA GLU A 267 7.03 17.05 19.25
C GLU A 267 7.32 15.76 19.99
N VAL A 268 8.56 15.28 19.94
CA VAL A 268 9.00 14.12 20.73
C VAL A 268 9.49 14.54 22.11
N ASP A 269 9.34 13.64 23.08
CA ASP A 269 9.87 13.76 24.44
C ASP A 269 9.53 15.08 25.17
N ILE A 270 8.31 15.59 25.01
CA ILE A 270 7.90 16.84 25.66
C ILE A 270 7.95 16.80 27.20
N ALA A 271 7.91 15.60 27.78
CA ALA A 271 8.07 15.39 29.21
C ALA A 271 9.55 15.47 29.65
N ASN A 272 10.48 15.61 28.69
CA ASN A 272 11.93 15.65 28.87
C ASN A 272 12.41 14.44 29.70
N SER A 273 11.87 13.27 29.34
CA SER A 273 12.06 12.01 30.06
C SER A 273 13.29 11.24 29.58
N VAL A 274 13.78 11.55 28.38
CA VAL A 274 15.00 11.04 27.80
C VAL A 274 16.03 12.17 27.86
N THR A 275 17.26 11.87 28.28
CA THR A 275 18.31 12.89 28.33
C THR A 275 18.93 13.06 26.96
N GLU A 276 18.80 14.26 26.39
CA GLU A 276 19.22 14.55 25.03
C GLU A 276 20.35 15.58 24.93
N SER A 277 21.02 15.59 23.78
CA SER A 277 22.08 16.56 23.46
C SER A 277 21.54 17.90 22.97
N ASN A 278 20.35 17.87 22.37
CA ASN A 278 19.70 18.98 21.70
C ASN A 278 18.18 18.79 21.77
N GLU A 279 17.50 19.68 22.47
CA GLU A 279 16.03 19.67 22.58
C GLU A 279 15.36 20.48 21.45
N LEU A 280 16.13 21.20 20.63
CA LEU A 280 15.59 22.12 19.63
C LEU A 280 15.13 21.42 18.34
N ASP A 281 15.59 20.19 18.09
CA ASP A 281 15.16 19.34 16.97
C ASP A 281 14.12 18.28 17.38
N ASN A 282 13.57 18.39 18.59
CA ASN A 282 12.45 17.58 19.04
C ASN A 282 11.11 17.98 18.44
N ALA A 283 11.01 19.16 17.82
CA ALA A 283 9.82 19.61 17.09
C ALA A 283 9.98 19.46 15.57
N PHE A 284 8.93 19.00 14.90
CA PHE A 284 8.82 19.06 13.45
C PHE A 284 7.53 19.79 13.01
N PRO A 285 7.63 20.76 12.09
CA PRO A 285 8.89 21.37 11.65
C PRO A 285 9.58 22.08 12.83
N ALA A 286 10.91 22.25 12.77
CA ALA A 286 11.69 22.87 13.85
C ALA A 286 11.20 24.30 14.21
N SER A 287 10.49 24.96 13.29
CA SER A 287 9.77 26.20 13.54
C SER A 287 8.50 26.29 12.69
N GLY A 288 7.50 27.02 13.17
CA GLY A 288 6.25 27.23 12.45
C GLY A 288 5.35 25.99 12.43
N PHE A 289 4.70 25.75 11.29
CA PHE A 289 3.69 24.72 11.13
C PHE A 289 3.94 23.92 9.86
N ARG A 290 3.69 22.60 9.90
CA ARG A 290 3.63 21.81 8.68
C ARG A 290 2.27 21.99 8.01
N ALA A 291 2.19 22.91 7.05
CA ALA A 291 0.99 23.08 6.24
C ALA A 291 0.71 21.84 5.39
N MET A 292 -0.56 21.44 5.34
CA MET A 292 -1.03 20.31 4.52
C MET A 292 -1.80 20.83 3.31
N ASN A 293 -1.52 20.28 2.12
CA ASN A 293 -2.27 20.61 0.91
C ASN A 293 -3.60 19.86 0.91
N VAL A 294 -4.66 20.48 1.43
CA VAL A 294 -6.00 19.88 1.47
C VAL A 294 -6.85 20.44 0.33
N ARG A 295 -7.40 19.55 -0.51
CA ARG A 295 -8.25 19.86 -1.66
C ARG A 295 -9.66 19.30 -1.48
N SER A 296 -10.64 20.03 -1.98
CA SER A 296 -12.03 19.54 -2.06
C SER A 296 -12.23 18.72 -3.33
N VAL A 297 -12.94 17.59 -3.19
CA VAL A 297 -13.31 16.71 -4.29
C VAL A 297 -14.83 16.48 -4.24
N PRO A 298 -15.56 16.61 -5.37
CA PRO A 298 -16.98 16.29 -5.40
C PRO A 298 -17.26 14.83 -5.00
N ALA A 299 -18.42 14.58 -4.40
CA ALA A 299 -18.86 13.22 -4.14
C ALA A 299 -18.96 12.41 -5.44
N LEU A 300 -18.48 11.17 -5.41
CA LEU A 300 -18.62 10.25 -6.54
C LEU A 300 -20.09 9.84 -6.67
N ASN A 301 -20.77 10.27 -7.74
CA ASN A 301 -22.13 9.87 -8.03
C ASN A 301 -22.13 8.76 -9.10
N VAL A 302 -22.52 7.54 -8.73
CA VAL A 302 -22.61 6.38 -9.63
C VAL A 302 -24.05 5.90 -9.73
N THR A 303 -24.42 5.47 -10.93
CA THR A 303 -25.58 4.63 -11.23
C THR A 303 -25.07 3.26 -11.65
N PHE A 304 -25.35 2.23 -10.87
CA PHE A 304 -25.07 0.85 -11.24
C PHE A 304 -26.23 0.29 -12.07
N VAL A 305 -25.90 -0.30 -13.21
CA VAL A 305 -26.88 -0.87 -14.15
C VAL A 305 -26.76 -2.40 -14.14
N PRO A 306 -27.73 -3.15 -13.57
CA PRO A 306 -27.74 -4.60 -13.69
C PRO A 306 -27.96 -5.00 -15.16
N VAL A 307 -26.91 -5.52 -15.81
CA VAL A 307 -26.96 -5.93 -17.22
C VAL A 307 -27.58 -7.32 -17.33
N VAL A 308 -28.59 -7.44 -18.19
CA VAL A 308 -29.24 -8.69 -18.58
C VAL A 308 -28.83 -9.02 -20.00
N GLN A 309 -28.01 -10.04 -20.16
CA GLN A 309 -27.56 -10.51 -21.48
C GLN A 309 -28.70 -11.21 -22.21
N ARG A 310 -29.12 -10.66 -23.35
CA ARG A 310 -30.21 -11.25 -24.14
C ARG A 310 -29.89 -12.66 -24.65
N GLY A 311 -28.63 -12.96 -24.95
CA GLY A 311 -28.20 -14.25 -25.51
C GLY A 311 -28.40 -15.45 -24.59
N ASN A 312 -28.32 -15.25 -23.27
CA ASN A 312 -28.31 -16.34 -22.29
C ASN A 312 -29.14 -16.05 -21.03
N GLY A 313 -29.72 -14.86 -20.89
CA GLY A 313 -30.51 -14.45 -19.73
C GLY A 313 -29.71 -14.17 -18.45
N LEU A 314 -28.37 -14.22 -18.49
CA LEU A 314 -27.53 -13.92 -17.33
C LEU A 314 -27.72 -12.46 -16.93
N ARG A 315 -27.92 -12.25 -15.63
CA ARG A 315 -28.13 -10.93 -15.02
C ARG A 315 -27.01 -10.63 -14.04
N GLY A 316 -26.38 -9.46 -14.17
CA GLY A 316 -25.40 -8.98 -13.20
C GLY A 316 -26.00 -8.77 -11.81
N ASN A 317 -25.30 -9.26 -10.80
CA ASN A 317 -25.73 -9.17 -9.41
C ASN A 317 -25.28 -7.86 -8.73
N VAL A 318 -26.09 -6.81 -8.90
CA VAL A 318 -25.95 -5.55 -8.15
C VAL A 318 -27.29 -5.09 -7.60
N THR A 319 -27.28 -4.67 -6.34
CA THR A 319 -28.43 -4.28 -5.53
C THR A 319 -28.02 -3.15 -4.58
N ALA A 320 -28.98 -2.47 -3.96
CA ALA A 320 -28.66 -1.46 -2.95
C ALA A 320 -27.87 -2.04 -1.76
N ALA A 321 -28.06 -3.33 -1.45
CA ALA A 321 -27.41 -4.01 -0.33
C ALA A 321 -25.93 -4.31 -0.57
N ASN A 322 -25.49 -4.52 -1.82
CA ASN A 322 -24.11 -4.86 -2.15
C ASN A 322 -23.37 -3.79 -2.98
N ALA A 323 -24.02 -2.69 -3.35
CA ALA A 323 -23.39 -1.60 -4.10
C ALA A 323 -22.13 -1.05 -3.40
N GLY A 324 -22.14 -0.98 -2.06
CA GLY A 324 -20.99 -0.57 -1.27
C GLY A 324 -19.79 -1.50 -1.42
N ASN A 325 -20.01 -2.81 -1.59
CA ASN A 325 -18.93 -3.78 -1.80
C ASN A 325 -18.21 -3.58 -3.14
N PHE A 326 -18.92 -3.12 -4.17
CA PHE A 326 -18.31 -2.76 -5.45
C PHE A 326 -17.46 -1.49 -5.32
N LEU A 327 -17.90 -0.50 -4.55
CA LEU A 327 -17.18 0.78 -4.39
C LEU A 327 -16.08 0.76 -3.31
N ASP A 328 -16.00 -0.28 -2.47
CA ASP A 328 -15.09 -0.36 -1.31
C ASP A 328 -13.64 -0.03 -1.69
N LEU A 329 -13.01 -0.80 -2.60
CA LEU A 329 -11.62 -0.54 -2.99
C LEU A 329 -11.44 0.81 -3.71
N ALA A 330 -12.43 1.24 -4.51
CA ALA A 330 -12.37 2.55 -5.14
C ALA A 330 -12.31 3.67 -4.10
N THR A 331 -13.09 3.57 -3.02
CA THR A 331 -13.09 4.57 -1.92
C THR A 331 -11.84 4.51 -1.05
N ARG A 332 -11.21 3.33 -0.91
CA ARG A 332 -9.95 3.20 -0.15
C ARG A 332 -8.74 3.69 -0.94
N MET A 333 -8.70 3.45 -2.24
CA MET A 333 -7.57 3.81 -3.10
C MET A 333 -7.68 5.25 -3.61
N HIS A 334 -8.72 5.59 -4.38
CA HIS A 334 -8.82 6.85 -5.11
C HIS A 334 -9.09 8.05 -4.19
N PRO A 335 -8.81 9.30 -4.62
CA PRO A 335 -9.05 10.53 -3.86
C PRO A 335 -10.55 10.86 -3.68
N LEU A 336 -11.29 10.02 -2.94
CA LEU A 336 -12.73 10.15 -2.72
C LEU A 336 -13.04 10.29 -1.22
N ALA A 337 -13.81 11.31 -0.85
CA ALA A 337 -14.32 11.45 0.52
C ALA A 337 -15.69 10.79 0.74
N SER A 338 -16.52 10.77 -0.31
CA SER A 338 -17.87 10.21 -0.23
C SER A 338 -18.36 9.79 -1.61
N TYR A 339 -19.39 8.94 -1.60
CA TYR A 339 -20.08 8.52 -2.81
C TYR A 339 -21.59 8.46 -2.60
N SER A 340 -22.31 8.48 -3.70
CA SER A 340 -23.73 8.14 -3.80
C SER A 340 -23.88 7.08 -4.88
N ALA A 341 -24.51 5.96 -4.55
CA ALA A 341 -24.82 4.88 -5.48
C ALA A 341 -26.34 4.77 -5.66
N VAL A 342 -26.79 4.66 -6.91
CA VAL A 342 -28.18 4.37 -7.27
C VAL A 342 -28.18 3.09 -8.12
N ILE A 343 -29.20 2.25 -7.93
CA ILE A 343 -29.39 1.06 -8.77
C ILE A 343 -30.45 1.39 -9.83
N HIS A 344 -30.05 1.32 -11.10
CA HIS A 344 -30.94 1.44 -12.24
C HIS A 344 -31.79 0.17 -12.40
N ALA A 345 -32.94 0.27 -13.04
CA ALA A 345 -33.70 -0.90 -13.48
C ALA A 345 -32.82 -1.86 -14.31
N PRO A 346 -33.07 -3.19 -14.33
CA PRO A 346 -32.25 -4.09 -15.14
C PRO A 346 -32.33 -3.74 -16.63
N TYR A 347 -31.16 -3.54 -17.26
CA TYR A 347 -31.04 -3.22 -18.67
C TYR A 347 -30.83 -4.49 -19.49
N THR A 348 -31.69 -4.76 -20.48
CA THR A 348 -31.55 -5.92 -21.36
C THR A 348 -30.82 -5.54 -22.64
N THR A 349 -29.71 -6.23 -22.90
CA THR A 349 -28.81 -5.93 -24.01
C THR A 349 -29.46 -6.13 -25.37
N THR A 350 -28.96 -5.38 -26.33
CA THR A 350 -29.39 -5.39 -27.72
C THR A 350 -28.83 -6.60 -28.46
N THR A 351 -27.55 -6.91 -28.19
CA THR A 351 -26.85 -8.04 -28.78
C THR A 351 -27.30 -9.38 -28.18
N SER A 352 -27.39 -10.40 -29.04
CA SER A 352 -27.54 -11.80 -28.62
C SER A 352 -26.20 -12.47 -28.34
N ASP A 353 -25.07 -11.80 -28.64
CA ASP A 353 -23.75 -12.30 -28.29
C ASP A 353 -23.59 -12.31 -26.76
N THR A 354 -22.98 -13.37 -26.24
CA THR A 354 -22.70 -13.51 -24.81
C THR A 354 -21.31 -12.96 -24.49
N LEU A 355 -21.09 -12.47 -23.28
CA LEU A 355 -19.76 -12.04 -22.85
C LEU A 355 -18.76 -13.21 -22.91
N GLN A 356 -17.57 -12.95 -23.45
CA GLN A 356 -16.45 -13.89 -23.57
C GLN A 356 -15.22 -13.33 -22.88
N ASP A 357 -14.36 -14.23 -22.39
CA ASP A 357 -13.13 -13.95 -21.65
C ASP A 357 -12.05 -13.25 -22.47
N ASP A 358 -12.06 -13.42 -23.79
CA ASP A 358 -11.17 -12.73 -24.74
C ASP A 358 -11.84 -11.56 -25.47
N ASN A 359 -13.15 -11.36 -25.24
CA ASN A 359 -14.00 -10.42 -25.96
C ASN A 359 -13.87 -10.47 -27.50
N SER A 360 -13.59 -11.65 -28.09
CA SER A 360 -13.40 -11.81 -29.54
C SER A 360 -14.66 -11.47 -30.36
N ASN A 361 -15.84 -11.67 -29.78
CA ASN A 361 -17.14 -11.30 -30.35
C ASN A 361 -17.56 -9.83 -30.10
N THR A 362 -16.75 -9.05 -29.38
CA THR A 362 -16.95 -7.63 -29.03
C THR A 362 -18.21 -7.30 -28.22
N ALA A 363 -18.81 -8.30 -27.56
CA ALA A 363 -19.99 -8.11 -26.72
C ALA A 363 -19.74 -7.07 -25.60
N TRP A 364 -18.56 -7.07 -24.96
CA TRP A 364 -18.22 -6.09 -23.92
C TRP A 364 -18.26 -4.65 -24.45
N SER A 365 -17.57 -4.40 -25.58
CA SER A 365 -17.49 -3.08 -26.20
C SER A 365 -18.86 -2.59 -26.70
N ARG A 366 -19.70 -3.51 -27.19
CA ARG A 366 -21.04 -3.20 -27.64
C ARG A 366 -21.96 -2.82 -26.48
N ILE A 367 -21.94 -3.60 -25.40
CA ILE A 367 -22.73 -3.31 -24.20
C ILE A 367 -22.26 -2.01 -23.54
N LEU A 368 -20.95 -1.72 -23.52
CA LEU A 368 -20.44 -0.42 -23.05
C LEU A 368 -21.01 0.75 -23.87
N GLY A 369 -21.13 0.60 -25.20
CA GLY A 369 -21.81 1.56 -26.07
C GLY A 369 -23.28 1.76 -25.72
N GLU A 370 -23.99 0.67 -25.39
CA GLU A 370 -25.38 0.70 -24.95
C GLU A 370 -25.53 1.41 -23.59
N ILE A 371 -24.64 1.18 -22.63
CA ILE A 371 -24.62 1.88 -21.33
C ILE A 371 -24.40 3.39 -21.52
N ASP A 372 -23.54 3.80 -22.46
CA ASP A 372 -23.30 5.21 -22.74
C ASP A 372 -24.46 5.89 -23.49
N ALA A 373 -25.12 5.16 -24.39
CA ALA A 373 -26.37 5.60 -25.01
C ALA A 373 -27.47 5.79 -23.96
N LEU A 374 -27.61 4.84 -23.03
CA LEU A 374 -28.53 4.89 -21.91
C LEU A 374 -28.28 6.14 -21.05
N ARG A 375 -27.04 6.34 -20.59
CA ARG A 375 -26.64 7.55 -19.82
C ARG A 375 -26.96 8.85 -20.56
N THR A 376 -26.74 8.88 -21.87
CA THR A 376 -26.96 10.07 -22.72
C THR A 376 -28.46 10.38 -22.86
N VAL A 377 -29.30 9.36 -23.04
CA VAL A 377 -30.76 9.53 -23.13
C VAL A 377 -31.36 9.97 -21.80
N GLU A 378 -30.88 9.40 -20.69
CA GLU A 378 -31.38 9.66 -19.34
C GLU A 378 -30.85 10.96 -18.72
N ASN A 379 -30.01 11.69 -19.45
CA ASN A 379 -29.54 13.02 -19.06
C ASN A 379 -28.86 13.04 -17.68
N SER A 380 -28.08 12.00 -17.37
CA SER A 380 -27.47 11.89 -16.05
C SER A 380 -26.04 12.44 -16.03
N SER A 381 -25.73 13.22 -15.00
CA SER A 381 -24.35 13.62 -14.67
C SER A 381 -23.57 12.54 -13.92
N ARG A 382 -24.25 11.48 -13.46
CA ARG A 382 -23.66 10.36 -12.74
C ARG A 382 -22.78 9.53 -13.67
N TYR A 383 -21.81 8.83 -13.09
CA TYR A 383 -21.12 7.74 -13.78
C TYR A 383 -22.07 6.55 -13.94
N TYR A 384 -22.08 5.92 -15.10
CA TYR A 384 -22.88 4.74 -15.38
C TYR A 384 -21.96 3.53 -15.43
N TYR A 385 -22.18 2.61 -14.50
CA TYR A 385 -21.39 1.39 -14.39
C TYR A 385 -22.29 0.19 -14.62
N GLY A 386 -22.17 -0.44 -15.78
CA GLY A 386 -22.81 -1.71 -16.05
C GLY A 386 -22.19 -2.81 -15.20
N VAL A 387 -23.03 -3.60 -14.52
CA VAL A 387 -22.60 -4.80 -13.80
C VAL A 387 -23.14 -6.00 -14.56
N ALA A 388 -22.24 -6.86 -15.04
CA ALA A 388 -22.59 -8.02 -15.86
C ALA A 388 -22.18 -9.33 -15.18
N LYS A 389 -23.00 -10.36 -15.36
CA LYS A 389 -22.65 -11.72 -14.93
C LYS A 389 -21.94 -12.45 -16.05
N VAL A 390 -20.77 -13.03 -15.80
CA VAL A 390 -20.02 -13.84 -16.77
C VAL A 390 -20.12 -15.33 -16.45
N SER A 391 -19.79 -16.18 -17.43
CA SER A 391 -19.76 -17.65 -17.30
C SER A 391 -18.36 -18.24 -17.20
N TYR A 392 -17.33 -17.40 -17.15
CA TYR A 392 -15.92 -17.77 -17.11
C TYR A 392 -15.23 -17.22 -15.85
N PRO A 393 -14.19 -17.89 -15.34
CA PRO A 393 -13.57 -17.53 -14.06
C PRO A 393 -12.47 -16.46 -14.16
N SER A 394 -11.93 -16.21 -15.36
CA SER A 394 -10.83 -15.28 -15.63
C SER A 394 -10.88 -14.77 -17.07
N GLY A 395 -10.27 -13.62 -17.35
CA GLY A 395 -10.26 -12.97 -18.66
C GLY A 395 -10.65 -11.50 -18.56
N VAL A 396 -11.31 -10.96 -19.58
CA VAL A 396 -11.89 -9.61 -19.54
C VAL A 396 -12.88 -9.51 -18.38
N ALA A 397 -12.53 -8.63 -17.45
CA ALA A 397 -13.27 -8.39 -16.22
C ALA A 397 -14.05 -7.07 -16.26
N GLY A 398 -13.57 -6.11 -17.05
CA GLY A 398 -14.20 -4.82 -17.27
C GLY A 398 -13.71 -4.15 -18.54
N VAL A 399 -14.45 -3.11 -18.95
CA VAL A 399 -14.07 -2.16 -20.00
C VAL A 399 -14.61 -0.78 -19.66
N ALA A 400 -13.82 0.24 -19.96
CA ALA A 400 -14.25 1.64 -19.80
C ALA A 400 -13.75 2.53 -20.92
N TYR A 401 -14.45 3.66 -21.08
CA TYR A 401 -13.95 4.77 -21.86
C TYR A 401 -12.92 5.57 -21.07
N VAL A 402 -11.89 6.05 -21.77
CA VAL A 402 -10.86 6.89 -21.18
C VAL A 402 -11.20 8.38 -21.39
N SER A 403 -11.31 9.14 -20.30
CA SER A 403 -11.44 10.59 -20.41
C SER A 403 -10.18 11.21 -21.04
N GLY A 404 -10.35 12.24 -21.86
CA GLY A 404 -9.23 12.92 -22.48
C GLY A 404 -9.60 14.30 -23.03
N PRO A 405 -8.73 14.91 -23.85
CA PRO A 405 -8.98 16.24 -24.41
C PRO A 405 -10.27 16.33 -25.25
N SER A 406 -10.73 15.19 -25.80
CA SER A 406 -11.91 15.08 -26.67
C SER A 406 -13.22 14.86 -25.90
N GLY A 407 -13.19 14.52 -24.62
CA GLY A 407 -14.39 14.09 -23.89
C GLY A 407 -14.16 13.79 -22.42
N SER A 408 -15.22 14.01 -21.64
CA SER A 408 -15.30 13.60 -20.24
C SER A 408 -16.15 12.35 -20.16
N GLU A 409 -15.48 11.22 -20.10
CA GLU A 409 -16.10 9.91 -20.19
C GLU A 409 -16.60 9.45 -18.82
N ARG A 410 -17.78 8.83 -18.81
CA ARG A 410 -18.54 8.53 -17.59
C ARG A 410 -19.22 7.16 -17.62
N SER A 411 -18.82 6.30 -18.55
CA SER A 411 -19.45 5.00 -18.74
C SER A 411 -18.40 3.91 -18.67
N ALA A 412 -18.73 2.85 -17.94
CA ALA A 412 -17.90 1.66 -17.74
C ALA A 412 -18.80 0.41 -17.62
N LEU A 413 -18.20 -0.76 -17.76
CA LEU A 413 -18.86 -2.06 -17.64
C LEU A 413 -17.88 -3.01 -16.94
N GLY A 414 -18.35 -3.76 -15.94
CA GLY A 414 -17.53 -4.77 -15.28
C GLY A 414 -18.34 -5.96 -14.82
N TRP A 415 -17.65 -7.04 -14.46
CA TRP A 415 -18.27 -8.27 -13.99
C TRP A 415 -18.81 -8.18 -12.55
N ASP A 416 -19.65 -9.13 -12.15
CA ASP A 416 -20.29 -9.17 -10.83
C ASP A 416 -19.54 -10.01 -9.78
N HIS A 417 -18.32 -10.45 -10.08
CA HIS A 417 -17.51 -11.29 -9.21
C HIS A 417 -16.94 -10.54 -8.00
N LEU A 418 -17.70 -10.35 -6.93
CA LEU A 418 -17.15 -9.85 -5.67
C LEU A 418 -16.28 -10.93 -4.98
N PRO A 419 -15.10 -10.58 -4.42
CA PRO A 419 -14.59 -9.22 -4.22
C PRO A 419 -13.79 -8.62 -5.39
N SER A 420 -13.38 -9.39 -6.41
CA SER A 420 -12.53 -8.88 -7.51
C SER A 420 -13.19 -7.76 -8.31
N GLY A 421 -14.52 -7.78 -8.45
CA GLY A 421 -15.33 -6.72 -9.05
C GLY A 421 -15.15 -5.35 -8.38
N SER A 422 -14.76 -5.29 -7.10
CA SER A 422 -14.42 -4.01 -6.46
C SER A 422 -13.14 -3.39 -7.02
N ALA A 423 -12.13 -4.22 -7.28
CA ALA A 423 -10.89 -3.79 -7.92
C ALA A 423 -11.14 -3.37 -9.37
N VAL A 424 -12.02 -4.08 -10.08
CA VAL A 424 -12.43 -3.71 -11.44
C VAL A 424 -13.13 -2.35 -11.43
N VAL A 425 -14.08 -2.10 -10.53
CA VAL A 425 -14.72 -0.77 -10.42
C VAL A 425 -13.69 0.33 -10.18
N ALA A 426 -12.71 0.11 -9.29
CA ALA A 426 -11.64 1.07 -9.04
C ALA A 426 -10.78 1.31 -10.29
N HIS A 427 -10.47 0.27 -11.07
CA HIS A 427 -9.70 0.34 -12.31
C HIS A 427 -10.46 1.11 -13.41
N GLU A 428 -11.69 0.70 -13.70
CA GLU A 428 -12.52 1.30 -14.75
C GLU A 428 -12.87 2.77 -14.48
N LEU A 429 -13.10 3.13 -13.20
CA LEU A 429 -13.29 4.53 -12.85
C LEU A 429 -12.00 5.34 -13.06
N GLY A 430 -10.83 4.74 -12.86
CA GLY A 430 -9.54 5.33 -13.23
C GLY A 430 -9.49 5.75 -14.70
N HIS A 431 -9.94 4.88 -15.62
CA HIS A 431 -10.08 5.23 -17.04
C HIS A 431 -11.05 6.38 -17.26
N ASN A 432 -12.23 6.34 -16.63
CA ASN A 432 -13.19 7.44 -16.69
C ASN A 432 -12.61 8.76 -16.13
N TRP A 433 -11.56 8.73 -15.30
CA TRP A 433 -10.82 9.90 -14.82
C TRP A 433 -9.53 10.19 -15.60
N GLY A 434 -9.37 9.55 -16.76
CA GLY A 434 -8.33 9.84 -17.74
C GLY A 434 -7.01 9.14 -17.49
N ARG A 435 -7.02 8.06 -16.71
CA ARG A 435 -5.84 7.20 -16.53
C ARG A 435 -5.76 6.18 -17.65
N ASN A 436 -4.57 6.03 -18.21
CA ASN A 436 -4.19 4.89 -19.07
C ASN A 436 -3.54 3.80 -18.21
N HIS A 437 -3.22 2.66 -18.79
CA HIS A 437 -2.70 1.52 -18.05
C HIS A 437 -1.27 1.73 -17.54
N ALA A 438 -0.98 1.26 -16.32
CA ALA A 438 0.39 1.13 -15.82
C ALA A 438 1.07 -0.11 -16.46
N PRO A 439 2.40 -0.11 -16.66
CA PRO A 439 3.12 -1.15 -17.41
C PRO A 439 3.35 -2.47 -16.65
N CYS A 440 2.30 -3.05 -16.04
CA CYS A 440 2.37 -4.35 -15.39
C CYS A 440 1.29 -5.32 -15.89
N GLY A 441 1.69 -6.53 -16.25
CA GLY A 441 0.77 -7.62 -16.65
C GLY A 441 0.36 -7.58 -18.14
N GLY A 442 1.10 -6.83 -18.96
CA GLY A 442 0.87 -6.74 -20.42
C GLY A 442 -0.42 -6.06 -20.89
N PRO A 443 -0.99 -5.05 -20.21
CA PRO A 443 -2.13 -4.32 -20.75
C PRO A 443 -1.75 -3.58 -22.05
N GLN A 444 -2.74 -3.35 -22.90
CA GLN A 444 -2.58 -2.44 -24.04
C GLN A 444 -2.76 -0.99 -23.58
N GLY A 445 -2.37 0.00 -24.40
CA GLY A 445 -2.64 1.41 -24.07
C GLY A 445 -1.87 1.89 -22.82
N ILE A 446 -0.62 1.45 -22.67
CA ILE A 446 0.27 1.86 -21.58
C ILE A 446 0.41 3.38 -21.54
N ASP A 447 0.32 3.95 -20.34
CA ASP A 447 0.69 5.33 -20.05
C ASP A 447 2.20 5.49 -20.20
N GLY A 448 2.64 6.07 -21.32
CA GLY A 448 4.06 6.31 -21.60
C GLY A 448 4.72 7.32 -20.64
N SER A 449 3.94 8.00 -19.80
CA SER A 449 4.45 8.88 -18.73
C SER A 449 4.46 8.22 -17.35
N TYR A 450 4.05 6.96 -17.24
CA TYR A 450 4.09 6.24 -15.96
C TYR A 450 5.55 6.11 -15.49
N PRO A 451 5.87 6.49 -14.23
CA PRO A 451 7.25 6.66 -13.78
C PRO A 451 8.03 5.35 -13.60
N HIS A 452 7.35 4.23 -13.35
CA HIS A 452 7.98 2.94 -13.07
C HIS A 452 7.74 1.94 -14.19
N ALA A 453 8.82 1.47 -14.82
CA ALA A 453 8.75 0.57 -15.97
C ALA A 453 8.14 -0.81 -15.66
N ASP A 454 8.14 -1.21 -14.39
CA ASP A 454 7.51 -2.45 -13.88
C ASP A 454 6.06 -2.24 -13.43
N GLY A 455 5.55 -1.00 -13.49
CA GLY A 455 4.21 -0.62 -13.05
C GLY A 455 4.02 -0.63 -11.53
N SER A 456 5.11 -0.60 -10.75
CA SER A 456 5.07 -0.45 -9.29
C SER A 456 4.65 0.96 -8.87
N THR A 457 4.15 1.11 -7.63
CA THR A 457 3.69 2.40 -7.09
C THR A 457 4.82 3.35 -6.70
N GLY A 458 6.05 2.86 -6.51
CA GLY A 458 7.24 3.66 -6.19
C GLY A 458 7.29 4.24 -4.77
N VAL A 459 6.14 4.40 -4.12
CA VAL A 459 6.00 4.96 -2.77
C VAL A 459 5.17 4.04 -1.87
N TYR A 460 5.31 4.22 -0.56
CA TYR A 460 4.49 3.50 0.41
C TYR A 460 3.03 3.96 0.36
N GLY A 461 2.12 2.99 0.26
CA GLY A 461 0.70 3.17 0.48
C GLY A 461 0.27 2.71 1.87
N LEU A 462 -0.95 3.08 2.25
CA LEU A 462 -1.62 2.59 3.44
C LEU A 462 -3.11 2.44 3.18
N ASP A 463 -3.63 1.23 3.38
CA ASP A 463 -5.08 1.05 3.56
C ASP A 463 -5.44 1.53 4.98
N VAL A 464 -5.94 2.77 5.07
CA VAL A 464 -6.27 3.42 6.35
C VAL A 464 -7.34 2.64 7.12
N ALA A 465 -8.28 1.98 6.42
CA ALA A 465 -9.42 1.32 7.06
C ALA A 465 -9.00 0.07 7.85
N VAL A 466 -7.99 -0.66 7.37
CA VAL A 466 -7.46 -1.86 8.03
C VAL A 466 -6.01 -1.69 8.53
N GLN A 467 -5.49 -0.46 8.45
CA GLN A 467 -4.13 -0.08 8.87
C GLN A 467 -3.04 -0.99 8.26
N ALA A 468 -3.14 -1.28 6.96
CA ALA A 468 -2.22 -2.16 6.25
C ALA A 468 -1.31 -1.37 5.29
N LEU A 469 0.00 -1.41 5.55
CA LEU A 469 1.01 -0.81 4.67
C LEU A 469 1.08 -1.54 3.32
N LYS A 470 1.33 -0.77 2.27
CA LYS A 470 1.57 -1.25 0.91
C LYS A 470 2.99 -0.86 0.51
N PRO A 471 3.89 -1.82 0.26
CA PRO A 471 5.26 -1.51 -0.09
C PRO A 471 5.34 -0.77 -1.45
N PRO A 472 6.40 0.00 -1.70
CA PRO A 472 6.60 0.72 -2.97
C PRO A 472 6.70 -0.20 -4.20
N THR A 473 6.93 -1.49 -4.00
CA THR A 473 6.93 -2.52 -5.05
C THR A 473 5.53 -3.04 -5.40
N THR A 474 4.48 -2.58 -4.73
CA THR A 474 3.10 -2.96 -5.06
C THR A 474 2.75 -2.47 -6.46
N SER A 475 2.00 -3.25 -7.24
CA SER A 475 1.58 -2.82 -8.57
C SER A 475 0.49 -1.74 -8.51
N ASP A 476 0.48 -0.81 -9.47
CA ASP A 476 -0.57 0.21 -9.56
C ASP A 476 -1.95 -0.40 -9.86
N ILE A 477 -3.01 0.24 -9.37
CA ILE A 477 -4.40 -0.13 -9.67
C ILE A 477 -4.68 -0.12 -11.18
N MET A 478 -3.98 0.70 -11.95
CA MET A 478 -4.09 0.75 -13.41
C MET A 478 -3.27 -0.34 -14.13
N GLY A 479 -2.64 -1.26 -13.41
CA GLY A 479 -1.96 -2.44 -13.96
C GLY A 479 -2.76 -3.73 -13.73
N TYR A 480 -2.37 -4.80 -14.43
CA TYR A 480 -3.03 -6.11 -14.33
C TYR A 480 -2.38 -7.06 -13.31
N CYS A 481 -1.22 -6.70 -12.76
CA CYS A 481 -0.56 -7.47 -11.71
C CYS A 481 -1.27 -7.36 -10.36
N ASP A 482 -1.07 -8.37 -9.51
CA ASP A 482 -1.48 -8.43 -8.11
C ASP A 482 -0.25 -8.67 -7.21
N PRO A 483 -0.26 -8.21 -5.94
CA PRO A 483 -1.28 -7.35 -5.34
C PRO A 483 -1.22 -5.92 -5.89
N LYS A 484 -2.37 -5.25 -5.94
CA LYS A 484 -2.48 -3.87 -6.46
C LYS A 484 -2.90 -2.85 -5.41
N TRP A 485 -2.37 -1.63 -5.57
CA TRP A 485 -2.72 -0.43 -4.83
C TRP A 485 -2.54 0.80 -5.72
N ILE A 486 -2.97 1.99 -5.30
CA ILE A 486 -2.76 3.20 -6.10
C ILE A 486 -1.44 3.89 -5.70
N GLY A 487 -0.61 4.23 -6.69
CA GLY A 487 0.57 5.07 -6.48
C GLY A 487 0.23 6.56 -6.42
N ASP A 488 1.17 7.36 -5.93
CA ASP A 488 1.08 8.84 -5.93
C ASP A 488 0.78 9.40 -7.33
N TYR A 489 1.47 8.90 -8.36
CA TYR A 489 1.29 9.32 -9.75
C TYR A 489 -0.17 9.18 -10.24
N SER A 490 -0.76 8.00 -10.06
CA SER A 490 -2.15 7.75 -10.44
C SER A 490 -3.13 8.51 -9.55
N TYR A 491 -2.88 8.58 -8.24
CA TYR A 491 -3.72 9.28 -7.28
C TYR A 491 -3.81 10.78 -7.58
N GLU A 492 -2.67 11.44 -7.81
CA GLU A 492 -2.63 12.87 -8.11
C GLU A 492 -3.28 13.20 -9.45
N ALA A 493 -3.09 12.36 -10.47
CA ALA A 493 -3.76 12.54 -11.76
C ALA A 493 -5.29 12.46 -11.62
N VAL A 494 -5.80 11.49 -10.85
CA VAL A 494 -7.24 11.39 -10.55
C VAL A 494 -7.72 12.58 -9.72
N LEU A 495 -6.95 13.01 -8.72
CA LEU A 495 -7.29 14.16 -7.88
C LEU A 495 -7.38 15.45 -8.72
N ASN A 496 -6.43 15.65 -9.63
CA ASN A 496 -6.42 16.78 -10.55
C ASN A 496 -7.60 16.72 -11.51
N TYR A 497 -7.96 15.53 -12.01
CA TYR A 497 -9.15 15.35 -12.84
C TYR A 497 -10.43 15.76 -12.10
N LEU A 498 -10.60 15.30 -10.86
CA LEU A 498 -11.82 15.50 -10.06
C LEU A 498 -11.91 16.90 -9.43
N SER A 499 -10.79 17.62 -9.34
CA SER A 499 -10.75 18.96 -8.74
C SER A 499 -11.67 19.94 -9.50
N PRO A 500 -12.46 20.79 -8.81
CA PRO A 500 -13.45 21.67 -9.45
C PRO A 500 -12.91 22.62 -10.53
N SER A 501 -11.62 22.93 -10.51
CA SER A 501 -10.92 23.74 -11.51
C SER A 501 -10.59 23.00 -12.81
N SER A 502 -10.83 21.68 -12.87
CA SER A 502 -10.58 20.87 -14.06
C SER A 502 -11.54 21.22 -15.20
N PRO A 503 -11.04 21.62 -16.39
CA PRO A 503 -11.89 21.93 -17.54
C PRO A 503 -12.72 20.74 -18.04
N LEU A 504 -12.35 19.51 -17.63
CA LEU A 504 -13.08 18.28 -17.91
C LEU A 504 -14.30 18.10 -16.97
N VAL A 505 -14.25 18.66 -15.76
CA VAL A 505 -15.37 18.69 -14.81
C VAL A 505 -16.21 19.95 -14.95
N THR A 506 -15.64 21.08 -15.41
CA THR A 506 -16.39 22.30 -15.65
C THR A 506 -17.44 22.08 -16.76
N ASN A 507 -18.68 22.22 -16.34
CA ASN A 507 -19.89 21.93 -17.09
C ASN A 507 -20.09 22.83 -18.31
N ALA A 508 -19.77 22.31 -19.49
CA ALA A 508 -20.46 22.75 -20.72
C ALA A 508 -21.78 21.97 -20.94
N ALA A 509 -21.96 20.80 -20.32
CA ALA A 509 -23.11 19.92 -20.55
C ALA A 509 -24.32 20.16 -19.60
N LEU A 510 -24.12 20.71 -18.39
CA LEU A 510 -25.22 20.96 -17.45
C LEU A 510 -25.89 22.32 -17.60
N SER A 511 -25.32 23.26 -18.37
CA SER A 511 -25.98 24.54 -18.68
C SER A 511 -27.02 24.45 -19.80
N ALA A 512 -26.92 23.43 -20.67
CA ALA A 512 -27.85 23.25 -21.77
C ALA A 512 -29.18 22.69 -21.25
N ALA A 513 -30.31 23.32 -21.59
CA ALA A 513 -31.64 22.86 -21.18
C ALA A 513 -31.98 21.50 -21.80
N VAL A 514 -32.83 20.72 -21.12
CA VAL A 514 -33.47 19.54 -21.73
C VAL A 514 -34.27 20.01 -22.93
N GLN A 515 -34.00 19.43 -24.11
CA GLN A 515 -34.66 19.79 -25.35
C GLN A 515 -34.75 18.60 -26.31
N PRO A 516 -35.60 18.69 -27.36
CA PRO A 516 -35.63 17.69 -28.42
C PRO A 516 -34.25 17.52 -29.08
N CYS A 517 -33.77 16.28 -29.07
CA CYS A 517 -32.51 15.85 -29.67
C CYS A 517 -32.73 14.58 -30.50
N LEU A 518 -31.80 14.31 -31.40
CA LEU A 518 -31.64 13.03 -32.07
C LEU A 518 -30.48 12.29 -31.42
N LEU A 519 -30.74 11.11 -30.85
CA LEU A 519 -29.71 10.16 -30.45
C LEU A 519 -29.10 9.56 -31.72
N VAL A 520 -27.82 9.86 -31.95
CA VAL A 520 -27.03 9.33 -33.08
C VAL A 520 -25.83 8.62 -32.50
N TRP A 521 -25.70 7.33 -32.81
CA TRP A 521 -24.76 6.46 -32.13
C TRP A 521 -24.35 5.29 -33.02
N GLY A 522 -23.26 4.63 -32.64
CA GLY A 522 -22.70 3.53 -33.41
C GLY A 522 -21.27 3.21 -33.04
N TYR A 523 -20.60 2.45 -33.91
CA TYR A 523 -19.22 2.03 -33.70
C TYR A 523 -18.44 1.91 -35.00
N ILE A 524 -17.12 1.92 -34.86
CA ILE A 524 -16.14 1.78 -35.92
C ILE A 524 -15.19 0.65 -35.52
N ARG A 525 -15.06 -0.38 -36.34
CA ARG A 525 -14.20 -1.56 -36.09
C ARG A 525 -13.50 -1.98 -37.36
N ASN A 526 -12.17 -2.03 -37.38
CA ASN A 526 -11.41 -2.44 -38.58
C ASN A 526 -11.85 -1.70 -39.87
N GLY A 527 -12.26 -0.45 -39.70
CA GLY A 527 -12.86 0.42 -40.71
C GLY A 527 -14.28 0.04 -41.16
N GLU A 528 -14.90 -1.02 -40.66
CA GLU A 528 -16.35 -1.18 -40.73
C GLU A 528 -16.99 -0.10 -39.86
N MET A 529 -17.94 0.63 -40.44
CA MET A 529 -18.64 1.70 -39.76
C MET A 529 -20.10 1.31 -39.64
N VAL A 530 -20.61 1.28 -38.41
CA VAL A 530 -21.99 0.95 -38.11
C VAL A 530 -22.66 2.17 -37.52
N LEU A 531 -23.75 2.57 -38.17
CA LEU A 531 -24.67 3.58 -37.67
C LEU A 531 -25.92 2.87 -37.14
N GLU A 532 -26.16 2.94 -35.84
CA GLU A 532 -27.33 2.33 -35.23
C GLU A 532 -28.59 3.18 -35.52
N PRO A 533 -29.81 2.59 -35.49
CA PRO A 533 -31.04 3.34 -35.65
C PRO A 533 -31.12 4.52 -34.68
N ALA A 534 -31.48 5.69 -35.20
CA ALA A 534 -31.58 6.91 -34.43
C ALA A 534 -32.92 7.02 -33.69
N PHE A 535 -32.92 7.73 -32.57
CA PHE A 535 -34.11 7.97 -31.75
C PHE A 535 -34.25 9.45 -31.45
N GLN A 536 -35.46 9.98 -31.62
CA GLN A 536 -35.80 11.28 -31.09
C GLN A 536 -36.04 11.17 -29.58
N VAL A 537 -35.31 11.97 -28.80
CA VAL A 537 -35.33 11.96 -27.34
C VAL A 537 -35.36 13.39 -26.79
N ASN A 538 -35.90 13.57 -25.58
CA ASN A 538 -35.80 14.82 -24.85
C ASN A 538 -34.69 14.68 -23.81
N THR A 539 -33.52 15.24 -24.08
CA THR A 539 -32.34 15.15 -23.21
C THR A 539 -31.51 16.43 -23.32
N ARG A 540 -30.42 16.55 -22.57
CA ARG A 540 -29.46 17.62 -22.78
C ARG A 540 -28.57 17.29 -23.98
N PRO A 541 -28.26 18.28 -24.83
CA PRO A 541 -27.33 18.09 -25.93
C PRO A 541 -26.00 17.49 -25.48
N SER A 542 -25.55 16.47 -26.21
CA SER A 542 -24.24 15.85 -26.04
C SER A 542 -23.60 15.85 -27.42
N LEU A 543 -22.74 16.85 -27.65
CA LEU A 543 -22.08 17.08 -28.93
C LEU A 543 -20.57 16.83 -28.81
N PRO A 544 -19.87 16.58 -29.93
CA PRO A 544 -18.42 16.48 -29.94
C PRO A 544 -17.77 17.75 -29.35
N ARG A 545 -16.81 17.61 -28.43
CA ARG A 545 -16.09 18.77 -27.87
C ARG A 545 -15.04 19.34 -28.81
N ARG A 546 -14.55 18.54 -29.74
CA ARG A 546 -13.55 18.91 -30.74
C ARG A 546 -13.84 18.18 -32.06
N PRO A 547 -13.52 18.80 -33.21
CA PRO A 547 -13.48 18.12 -34.51
C PRO A 547 -12.60 16.87 -34.49
N GLY A 548 -12.86 15.94 -35.41
CA GLY A 548 -12.01 14.77 -35.59
C GLY A 548 -12.16 14.12 -36.96
N PRO A 549 -11.55 12.94 -37.19
CA PRO A 549 -11.39 12.35 -38.52
C PRO A 549 -12.67 11.72 -39.09
N TYR A 550 -13.76 11.67 -38.32
CA TYR A 550 -15.06 11.18 -38.76
C TYR A 550 -16.08 12.31 -38.77
N SER A 551 -17.10 12.21 -39.62
CA SER A 551 -18.23 13.14 -39.62
C SER A 551 -19.58 12.43 -39.66
N LEU A 552 -20.57 13.07 -39.02
CA LEU A 552 -21.96 12.70 -39.03
C LEU A 552 -22.76 13.82 -39.67
N SER A 553 -23.53 13.48 -40.70
CA SER A 553 -24.44 14.42 -41.35
C SER A 553 -25.84 13.84 -41.49
N ALA A 554 -26.81 14.76 -41.47
CA ALA A 554 -28.23 14.48 -41.59
C ALA A 554 -28.83 15.32 -42.72
N ALA A 555 -29.68 14.73 -43.55
CA ALA A 555 -30.34 15.44 -44.64
C ALA A 555 -31.83 15.10 -44.74
N ALA A 556 -32.60 16.08 -45.21
CA ALA A 556 -33.99 15.89 -45.63
C ALA A 556 -34.08 15.28 -47.03
N GLU A 557 -35.31 14.95 -47.47
CA GLU A 557 -35.58 14.34 -48.78
C GLU A 557 -35.10 15.20 -49.96
N ASP A 558 -35.23 16.52 -49.84
CA ASP A 558 -34.79 17.50 -50.84
C ASP A 558 -33.27 17.75 -50.83
N GLY A 559 -32.52 17.04 -49.97
CA GLY A 559 -31.07 17.21 -49.79
C GLY A 559 -30.68 18.31 -48.81
N THR A 560 -31.63 19.03 -48.21
CA THR A 560 -31.35 20.06 -47.20
C THR A 560 -30.59 19.47 -46.01
N SER A 561 -29.41 20.02 -45.70
CA SER A 561 -28.64 19.62 -44.51
C SER A 561 -29.37 20.01 -43.22
N LEU A 562 -29.61 19.04 -42.37
CA LEU A 562 -30.24 19.23 -41.05
C LEU A 562 -29.19 19.51 -39.98
N PHE A 563 -28.07 18.79 -40.02
CA PHE A 563 -26.84 19.06 -39.29
C PHE A 563 -25.65 18.38 -39.96
N ASP A 564 -24.45 18.88 -39.69
CA ASP A 564 -23.17 18.27 -40.02
C ASP A 564 -22.20 18.54 -38.86
N MET A 565 -21.52 17.50 -38.39
CA MET A 565 -20.54 17.61 -37.32
C MET A 565 -19.39 16.61 -37.53
N SER A 566 -18.18 17.02 -37.19
CA SER A 566 -17.01 16.14 -37.15
C SER A 566 -16.63 15.79 -35.72
N PHE A 567 -16.05 14.61 -35.53
CA PHE A 567 -15.76 14.07 -34.20
C PHE A 567 -14.61 13.06 -34.25
N ALA A 568 -13.97 12.88 -33.08
CA ALA A 568 -13.14 11.73 -32.80
C ALA A 568 -13.99 10.71 -32.00
N PRO A 569 -14.04 9.42 -32.42
CA PRO A 569 -14.75 8.40 -31.67
C PRO A 569 -14.03 8.12 -30.35
N LYS A 570 -14.77 7.56 -29.39
CA LYS A 570 -14.28 7.25 -28.04
C LYS A 570 -13.37 6.04 -28.05
N GLU A 571 -12.27 6.13 -27.31
CA GLU A 571 -11.33 5.02 -27.09
C GLU A 571 -11.79 4.17 -25.90
N ILE A 572 -11.63 2.85 -26.02
CA ILE A 572 -11.88 1.87 -24.96
C ILE A 572 -10.52 1.38 -24.45
N ALA A 573 -10.28 1.47 -23.15
CA ALA A 573 -8.95 1.33 -22.55
C ALA A 573 -8.29 -0.03 -22.79
N ASP A 574 -9.06 -1.11 -22.70
CA ASP A 574 -8.58 -2.50 -22.80
C ASP A 574 -8.47 -3.01 -24.24
N LEU A 575 -8.93 -2.21 -25.22
CA LEU A 575 -8.95 -2.57 -26.64
C LEU A 575 -8.56 -1.39 -27.57
N PRO A 576 -7.45 -0.68 -27.31
CA PRO A 576 -7.03 0.45 -28.14
C PRO A 576 -6.84 0.00 -29.59
N GLY A 577 -7.64 0.57 -30.48
CA GLY A 577 -7.62 0.28 -31.93
C GLY A 577 -8.54 -0.85 -32.42
N GLY A 578 -9.13 -1.65 -31.52
CA GLY A 578 -9.98 -2.79 -31.90
C GLY A 578 -11.43 -2.39 -32.27
N GLN A 579 -12.08 -1.58 -31.43
CA GLN A 579 -13.42 -1.04 -31.68
C GLN A 579 -13.55 0.32 -30.98
N LYS A 580 -14.03 1.33 -31.71
CA LYS A 580 -14.32 2.67 -31.18
C LYS A 580 -15.81 2.93 -31.27
N THR A 581 -16.38 3.68 -30.35
CA THR A 581 -17.81 3.98 -30.33
C THR A 581 -18.06 5.48 -30.37
N PHE A 582 -19.30 5.87 -30.67
CA PHE A 582 -19.73 7.25 -30.53
C PHE A 582 -21.21 7.27 -30.14
N VAL A 583 -21.57 8.27 -29.33
CA VAL A 583 -22.93 8.51 -28.86
C VAL A 583 -23.09 10.02 -28.72
N PHE A 584 -24.05 10.58 -29.46
CA PHE A 584 -24.37 12.00 -29.43
C PHE A 584 -25.87 12.22 -29.28
N ALA A 585 -26.25 13.27 -28.56
CA ALA A 585 -27.59 13.81 -28.55
C ALA A 585 -27.56 15.15 -29.28
N VAL A 586 -27.93 15.14 -30.56
CA VAL A 586 -27.83 16.30 -31.45
C VAL A 586 -29.12 17.11 -31.38
N PRO A 587 -29.08 18.40 -31.02
CA PRO A 587 -30.28 19.24 -30.96
C PRO A 587 -31.00 19.28 -32.30
N ILE A 588 -32.29 18.92 -32.30
CA ILE A 588 -33.15 19.03 -33.49
C ILE A 588 -34.60 19.15 -33.06
N SER A 589 -35.32 20.14 -33.58
CA SER A 589 -36.74 20.29 -33.27
C SER A 589 -37.55 19.12 -33.83
N THR A 590 -38.66 18.78 -33.16
CA THR A 590 -39.57 17.72 -33.63
C THR A 590 -40.06 17.93 -35.06
N ALA A 591 -40.28 19.18 -35.46
CA ALA A 591 -40.66 19.51 -36.83
C ALA A 591 -39.56 19.17 -37.84
N ARG A 592 -38.31 19.55 -37.56
CA ARG A 592 -37.17 19.24 -38.45
C ARG A 592 -36.85 17.75 -38.47
N ALA A 593 -36.94 17.06 -37.33
CA ALA A 593 -36.70 15.63 -37.23
C ALA A 593 -37.67 14.79 -38.09
N ARG A 594 -38.92 15.25 -38.30
CA ARG A 594 -39.88 14.56 -39.19
C ARG A 594 -39.45 14.54 -40.65
N GLY A 595 -38.70 15.55 -41.10
CA GLY A 595 -38.18 15.64 -42.47
C GLY A 595 -36.89 14.86 -42.70
N LEU A 596 -36.29 14.26 -41.65
CA LEU A 596 -35.05 13.52 -41.76
C LEU A 596 -35.26 12.24 -42.58
N THR A 597 -34.51 12.10 -43.68
CA THR A 597 -34.56 10.90 -44.53
C THR A 597 -33.23 10.18 -44.60
N THR A 598 -32.11 10.86 -44.35
CA THR A 598 -30.78 10.27 -44.47
C THR A 598 -29.89 10.66 -43.29
N LEU A 599 -29.25 9.68 -42.67
CA LEU A 599 -28.11 9.86 -41.76
C LEU A 599 -26.88 9.20 -42.36
N ARG A 600 -25.74 9.87 -42.24
CA ARG A 600 -24.49 9.48 -42.92
C ARG A 600 -23.31 9.61 -41.98
N LEU A 601 -22.55 8.53 -41.85
CA LEU A 601 -21.28 8.49 -41.14
C LEU A 601 -20.15 8.36 -42.18
N ARG A 602 -19.20 9.28 -42.16
CA ARG A 602 -18.03 9.30 -43.04
C ARG A 602 -16.74 9.31 -42.24
N GLY A 603 -15.69 8.74 -42.81
CA GLY A 603 -14.34 8.84 -42.26
C GLY A 603 -13.41 7.83 -42.92
N GLN A 604 -12.13 8.17 -43.02
CA GLN A 604 -11.09 7.28 -43.58
C GLN A 604 -11.45 6.71 -44.97
N GLY A 605 -12.06 7.54 -45.83
CA GLY A 605 -12.48 7.13 -47.18
C GLY A 605 -13.65 6.15 -47.25
N ARG A 606 -14.30 5.83 -46.12
CA ARG A 606 -15.47 4.95 -46.06
C ARG A 606 -16.72 5.72 -45.68
N GLU A 607 -17.88 5.07 -45.87
CA GLU A 607 -19.17 5.63 -45.52
C GLU A 607 -20.17 4.56 -45.05
N ALA A 608 -20.99 4.90 -44.06
CA ALA A 608 -22.19 4.15 -43.68
C ALA A 608 -23.43 5.06 -43.75
N VAL A 609 -24.52 4.57 -44.33
CA VAL A 609 -25.75 5.36 -44.56
C VAL A 609 -26.96 4.64 -44.00
N ARG A 610 -27.77 5.38 -43.23
CA ARG A 610 -29.15 5.01 -42.92
C ARG A 610 -30.10 5.87 -43.74
N ARG A 611 -31.08 5.24 -44.36
CA ARG A 611 -32.17 5.91 -45.08
C ARG A 611 -33.50 5.53 -44.45
N ALA A 612 -34.43 6.47 -44.43
CA ALA A 612 -35.82 6.14 -44.14
C ALA A 612 -36.29 5.08 -45.14
N PRO A 613 -37.01 4.03 -44.70
CA PRO A 613 -37.73 3.16 -45.61
C PRO A 613 -38.67 4.01 -46.48
N PRO A 614 -38.84 3.69 -47.77
CA PRO A 614 -39.87 4.35 -48.56
C PRO A 614 -41.23 4.19 -47.87
N PRO A 615 -42.12 5.19 -47.92
CA PRO A 615 -43.45 5.04 -47.39
C PRO A 615 -44.10 3.82 -48.03
N VAL A 616 -44.56 2.88 -47.21
CA VAL A 616 -45.24 1.68 -47.69
C VAL A 616 -46.46 2.16 -48.47
N SER A 617 -46.42 2.06 -49.79
CA SER A 617 -47.62 2.26 -50.60
C SER A 617 -48.63 1.23 -50.11
N ALA A 618 -49.80 1.70 -49.68
CA ALA A 618 -50.90 0.82 -49.33
C ALA A 618 -51.28 0.03 -50.58
N GLN A 619 -50.68 -1.15 -50.79
CA GLN A 619 -51.20 -2.12 -51.73
C GLN A 619 -52.52 -2.63 -51.14
N PRO A 620 -53.66 -2.39 -51.79
CA PRO A 620 -54.91 -3.02 -51.40
C PRO A 620 -54.77 -4.50 -51.75
N GLY A 621 -54.53 -5.37 -50.75
CA GLY A 621 -54.60 -6.82 -50.96
C GLY A 621 -53.57 -7.70 -50.25
N ALA A 622 -52.49 -7.17 -49.69
CA ALA A 622 -51.53 -7.96 -48.90
C ALA A 622 -51.86 -7.89 -47.40
N GLY A 623 -53.09 -8.24 -47.03
CA GLY A 623 -53.62 -8.15 -45.66
C GLY A 623 -53.17 -9.30 -44.76
N GLY A 624 -51.91 -9.31 -44.35
CA GLY A 624 -51.53 -9.86 -43.05
C GLY A 624 -51.63 -8.72 -42.01
N PRO A 625 -52.09 -8.96 -40.77
CA PRO A 625 -52.10 -7.90 -39.77
C PRO A 625 -50.68 -7.37 -39.59
N SER A 626 -50.47 -6.06 -39.78
CA SER A 626 -49.22 -5.44 -39.34
C SER A 626 -49.13 -5.70 -37.84
N LEU A 627 -48.00 -6.28 -37.40
CA LEU A 627 -47.78 -6.56 -35.99
C LEU A 627 -47.77 -5.21 -35.25
N ALA A 628 -48.90 -4.88 -34.63
CA ALA A 628 -49.02 -3.73 -33.76
C ALA A 628 -47.98 -3.89 -32.65
N VAL A 629 -47.25 -2.81 -32.35
CA VAL A 629 -46.32 -2.80 -31.23
C VAL A 629 -47.09 -3.11 -29.96
N GLY A 630 -46.72 -4.19 -29.28
CA GLY A 630 -47.45 -4.73 -28.15
C GLY A 630 -46.53 -5.16 -27.02
N ALA A 631 -47.05 -5.10 -25.80
CA ALA A 631 -46.41 -5.58 -24.60
C ALA A 631 -47.34 -6.53 -23.84
N ARG A 632 -46.81 -7.66 -23.36
CA ARG A 632 -47.56 -8.65 -22.58
C ARG A 632 -46.74 -9.20 -21.44
N ARG A 633 -47.37 -9.66 -20.37
CA ARG A 633 -46.69 -10.42 -19.31
C ARG A 633 -46.20 -11.74 -19.87
N VAL A 634 -45.09 -12.23 -19.31
CA VAL A 634 -44.57 -13.57 -19.60
C VAL A 634 -44.54 -14.39 -18.33
N ALA A 635 -44.64 -15.72 -18.46
CA ALA A 635 -44.76 -16.65 -17.34
C ALA A 635 -43.61 -16.55 -16.31
N SER A 636 -42.44 -16.06 -16.73
CA SER A 636 -41.29 -15.80 -15.87
C SER A 636 -41.44 -14.58 -14.94
N GLY A 637 -42.60 -13.90 -14.94
CA GLY A 637 -42.85 -12.68 -14.15
C GLY A 637 -42.35 -11.39 -14.80
N GLY A 638 -41.78 -11.47 -16.00
CA GLY A 638 -41.34 -10.33 -16.80
C GLY A 638 -42.38 -9.82 -17.79
N MET A 639 -41.91 -9.07 -18.79
CA MET A 639 -42.69 -8.57 -19.91
C MET A 639 -42.03 -8.94 -21.24
N GLY A 640 -42.82 -9.40 -22.20
CA GLY A 640 -42.43 -9.56 -23.60
C GLY A 640 -42.94 -8.41 -24.45
N ILE A 641 -42.07 -7.85 -25.28
CA ILE A 641 -42.43 -6.82 -26.28
C ILE A 641 -42.27 -7.42 -27.67
N GLN A 642 -43.22 -7.12 -28.55
CA GLN A 642 -43.21 -7.54 -29.96
C GLN A 642 -43.52 -6.36 -30.89
N TRP A 643 -42.86 -6.33 -32.05
CA TRP A 643 -43.06 -5.32 -33.08
C TRP A 643 -42.65 -5.84 -34.47
N ASP A 644 -43.08 -5.14 -35.52
CA ASP A 644 -42.59 -5.40 -36.88
C ASP A 644 -41.15 -4.88 -37.06
N ALA A 645 -40.18 -5.80 -37.01
CA ALA A 645 -38.77 -5.49 -37.19
C ALA A 645 -38.40 -5.00 -38.59
N ARG A 646 -39.23 -5.27 -39.61
CA ARG A 646 -38.99 -4.81 -40.98
C ARG A 646 -39.31 -3.33 -41.12
N ALA A 647 -40.42 -2.90 -40.53
CA ALA A 647 -40.80 -1.49 -40.45
C ALA A 647 -39.94 -0.71 -39.44
N HIS A 648 -39.58 -1.36 -38.33
CA HIS A 648 -38.85 -0.75 -37.22
C HIS A 648 -37.65 -1.61 -36.80
N PRO A 649 -36.45 -1.40 -37.39
CA PRO A 649 -35.27 -2.22 -37.13
C PRO A 649 -34.84 -2.25 -35.65
N MET A 650 -35.19 -1.22 -34.88
CA MET A 650 -34.92 -1.15 -33.45
C MET A 650 -36.00 -0.36 -32.73
N VAL A 651 -36.25 -0.73 -31.47
CA VAL A 651 -37.09 0.03 -30.54
C VAL A 651 -36.30 0.37 -29.28
N MET A 652 -36.52 1.56 -28.73
CA MET A 652 -36.07 1.90 -27.38
C MET A 652 -37.26 1.71 -26.44
N VAL A 653 -37.11 0.82 -25.47
CA VAL A 653 -38.13 0.57 -24.44
C VAL A 653 -37.77 1.38 -23.21
N ARG A 654 -38.71 2.19 -22.72
CA ARG A 654 -38.55 2.95 -21.49
C ARG A 654 -39.62 2.62 -20.48
N ASP A 655 -39.24 2.70 -19.23
CA ASP A 655 -40.17 2.80 -18.13
C ASP A 655 -41.04 4.06 -18.29
N ALA A 656 -42.36 3.90 -18.26
CA ALA A 656 -43.27 5.03 -18.45
C ALA A 656 -43.33 5.98 -17.24
N GLU A 657 -42.93 5.50 -16.06
CA GLU A 657 -42.95 6.25 -14.79
C GLU A 657 -41.60 6.89 -14.50
N THR A 658 -40.51 6.12 -14.58
CA THR A 658 -39.17 6.62 -14.25
C THR A 658 -38.43 7.23 -15.44
N GLY A 659 -38.83 6.88 -16.67
CA GLY A 659 -38.13 7.29 -17.89
C GLY A 659 -36.85 6.50 -18.18
N GLU A 660 -36.46 5.56 -17.31
CA GLU A 660 -35.30 4.68 -17.46
C GLU A 660 -35.40 3.83 -18.73
N VAL A 661 -34.29 3.70 -19.47
CA VAL A 661 -34.20 2.89 -20.68
C VAL A 661 -33.99 1.43 -20.28
N LEU A 662 -34.93 0.57 -20.64
CA LEU A 662 -34.89 -0.86 -20.29
C LEU A 662 -34.20 -1.72 -21.37
N SER A 663 -34.20 -1.26 -22.63
CA SER A 663 -33.51 -1.94 -23.74
C SER A 663 -33.49 -1.09 -25.03
N PHE A 664 -32.43 -1.24 -25.85
CA PHE A 664 -32.41 -0.84 -27.27
C PHE A 664 -32.68 -2.09 -28.15
N ALA A 665 -33.89 -2.61 -28.09
CA ALA A 665 -34.19 -3.94 -28.61
C ALA A 665 -34.23 -4.04 -30.15
N ARG A 666 -33.74 -5.17 -30.69
CA ARG A 666 -33.75 -5.50 -32.13
C ARG A 666 -34.36 -6.88 -32.40
N GLY A 667 -34.73 -7.13 -33.66
CA GLY A 667 -35.19 -8.46 -34.11
C GLY A 667 -36.65 -8.78 -33.79
N GLY A 668 -37.48 -7.77 -33.54
CA GLY A 668 -38.94 -7.91 -33.47
C GLY A 668 -39.49 -8.42 -32.15
N SER A 669 -38.62 -8.83 -31.21
CA SER A 669 -39.02 -9.15 -29.85
C SER A 669 -37.89 -9.00 -28.83
N VAL A 670 -38.29 -8.70 -27.59
CA VAL A 670 -37.41 -8.71 -26.41
C VAL A 670 -38.19 -9.15 -25.19
N GLN A 671 -37.52 -9.86 -24.27
CA GLN A 671 -38.06 -10.17 -22.94
C GLN A 671 -37.31 -9.32 -21.92
N LEU A 672 -38.05 -8.66 -21.04
CA LEU A 672 -37.54 -7.81 -19.97
C LEU A 672 -37.91 -8.44 -18.62
N PRO A 673 -37.00 -8.46 -17.64
CA PRO A 673 -37.22 -9.16 -16.36
C PRO A 673 -38.22 -8.45 -15.44
N ALA A 674 -38.43 -7.15 -15.62
CA ALA A 674 -39.38 -6.38 -14.82
C ALA A 674 -40.72 -6.27 -15.56
N SER A 675 -41.81 -6.63 -14.88
CA SER A 675 -43.15 -6.28 -15.34
C SER A 675 -43.47 -4.84 -14.94
N ARG A 676 -43.85 -4.01 -15.91
CA ARG A 676 -44.46 -2.70 -15.66
C ARG A 676 -45.94 -2.76 -16.04
N ARG A 677 -46.72 -1.78 -15.60
CA ARG A 677 -48.13 -1.66 -16.04
C ARG A 677 -48.22 -1.07 -17.44
N GLU A 678 -47.32 -0.14 -17.74
CA GLU A 678 -47.19 0.52 -19.03
C GLU A 678 -45.70 0.75 -19.33
N VAL A 679 -45.38 0.84 -20.62
CA VAL A 679 -44.06 1.23 -21.11
C VAL A 679 -44.17 2.19 -22.28
N ASP A 680 -43.16 3.05 -22.42
CA ASP A 680 -42.97 3.87 -23.61
C ASP A 680 -42.08 3.13 -24.60
N ILE A 681 -42.62 2.76 -25.76
CA ILE A 681 -41.88 2.13 -26.84
C ILE A 681 -41.64 3.17 -27.92
N VAL A 682 -40.39 3.59 -28.07
CA VAL A 682 -39.95 4.48 -29.14
C VAL A 682 -39.55 3.63 -30.33
N VAL A 683 -40.35 3.63 -31.38
CA VAL A 683 -40.14 2.83 -32.59
C VAL A 683 -39.33 3.62 -33.60
N SER A 684 -38.15 3.14 -34.00
CA SER A 684 -37.30 3.78 -35.01
C SER A 684 -37.44 3.06 -36.34
N ASN A 685 -37.60 3.80 -37.44
CA ASN A 685 -37.51 3.26 -38.79
C ASN A 685 -36.07 3.21 -39.32
N GLY A 686 -35.08 3.58 -38.49
CA GLY A 686 -33.68 3.68 -38.86
C GLY A 686 -33.14 5.12 -38.87
N VAL A 687 -33.99 6.12 -39.10
CA VAL A 687 -33.61 7.55 -39.08
C VAL A 687 -34.55 8.41 -38.25
N THR A 688 -35.86 8.20 -38.36
CA THR A 688 -36.88 8.85 -37.54
C THR A 688 -37.52 7.88 -36.58
N SER A 689 -38.13 8.41 -35.52
CA SER A 689 -38.81 7.58 -34.53
C SER A 689 -40.09 8.23 -34.01
N SER A 690 -40.99 7.41 -33.48
CA SER A 690 -42.19 7.86 -32.79
C SER A 690 -42.37 7.12 -31.47
N VAL A 691 -42.97 7.77 -30.46
CA VAL A 691 -43.23 7.18 -29.16
C VAL A 691 -44.64 6.58 -29.15
N ARG A 692 -44.78 5.37 -28.61
CA ARG A 692 -46.06 4.73 -28.31
C ARG A 692 -46.08 4.33 -26.84
N ARG A 693 -47.07 4.83 -26.09
CA ARG A 693 -47.36 4.31 -24.75
C ARG A 693 -48.18 3.04 -24.89
N VAL A 694 -47.69 1.95 -24.32
CA VAL A 694 -48.28 0.62 -24.48
C VAL A 694 -48.57 0.00 -23.11
N PRO A 695 -49.83 -0.34 -22.80
CA PRO A 695 -50.16 -1.08 -21.61
C PRO A 695 -49.67 -2.52 -21.73
N VAL A 696 -49.23 -3.08 -20.61
CA VAL A 696 -48.73 -4.46 -20.55
C VAL A 696 -49.91 -5.38 -20.30
N ALA A 697 -50.37 -6.05 -21.36
CA ALA A 697 -51.47 -7.00 -21.31
C ALA A 697 -51.14 -8.19 -20.37
N PRO A 698 -52.15 -8.79 -19.71
CA PRO A 698 -51.96 -9.97 -18.88
C PRO A 698 -51.37 -11.16 -19.63
#